data_AF-A0A229NVH7-F1
#
_entry.id   AF-A0A229NVH7-F1
#
_cell.length_a   1.000
_cell.length_b   1.000
_cell.length_c   1.000
_cell.angle_alpha   90.00
_cell.angle_beta   90.00
_cell.angle_gamma   90.00
#
_symmetry.space_group_name_H-M   'P 1'
#
loop_
_entity.id
_entity.type
_entity.pdbx_description
1 polymer ?
#
loop_
_entity_poly.entity_id
_entity_poly.type
_entity_poly.pdbx_seq_one_letter_code
_entity_poly.pdbx_strand_id
1 'polypeptide(L)'
;MKSMIKRLDGLYEIDVGGKANALNKLAAHCIPIPRGFIVPFDMLMMRIEASGQYEEFFRATQGDLILYRSSTLREIIESLVPDDRTKRWLIQVCEELSPTLIVRSSADNEDTNSSSMAGIYESCTVQSTWYDLWRGIKDCWLSAYSNKVLTLLGDYPKKIHLLIQEFIHFDHSGIAFSSYRDGDNKSGIRVEMVEGDCSLLVDGLVEPHTYLLDRDKEPAADDKMSAEILCELRNLLLELERIMGCSVDVEWGVREGQLYITQCRPITRNRTVASPKHAAWYEEEEVYVLLHTHEHFSCKTTIEHHLNKKYWARLILKRNQIRPSAIGFFCYEKQQLTMADVQALQQRIRTELLEIRIDEGYYRMPSEADKLYERLQAIGEDHSLTVVCISEFPQPEKSGYSKQIGNRIIIETINGGFNGMWKDGQIPSRYEVTLDGEIALQEVYSIPYKYEFDMRLLRWNKKWYQTPVPCEVTEDEIWQIVQMTKVLEDSLGNVSVEWTAFNGQLTYFDLSKEHNDLLTNSGSVVSNGIGRGRCRRIESDRLDELFDSIHEINIIPTEAYIYIKSFPQNLYAVSEFPHQNAVLEQVKDDDEYHKYLRTSNYLLSPAVCFHCYEELKNSTLNEPLLLTSVGTCFRHEAYWRLGEHRLNEFKMREIVFVGTPEYVEYIRNLIMEDIWEMFKRLGFSGKIETAHDPFYFPKDAVKQQYQLMSNMKYELVVNIKQKESSFSIASFNNVKDTLCKEFRIVDENNLFLHSGCVAFGIDRWVYAILALYGTDPYQWPESLLKELEMQRWERSRTFPCR
;
A
#
# COMPACT_ATOMS: atom_id res chain seq x y z
N MET A 1 -21.36 32.01 12.63
CA MET A 1 -21.47 30.54 12.70
C MET A 1 -22.88 29.98 12.92
N LYS A 2 -23.90 30.74 13.39
CA LYS A 2 -25.32 30.30 13.25
C LYS A 2 -25.74 30.01 11.79
N SER A 3 -24.89 30.37 10.82
CA SER A 3 -25.07 30.30 9.37
C SER A 3 -24.23 29.23 8.65
N MET A 4 -23.36 28.45 9.32
CA MET A 4 -22.44 27.54 8.61
C MET A 4 -22.90 26.09 8.57
N ILE A 5 -23.47 25.56 9.65
CA ILE A 5 -23.97 24.19 9.67
C ILE A 5 -25.46 24.18 9.41
N LYS A 6 -25.86 23.25 8.55
CA LYS A 6 -27.20 23.14 8.01
C LYS A 6 -27.71 21.74 8.26
N ARG A 7 -28.86 21.62 8.94
CA ARG A 7 -29.59 20.36 8.95
C ARG A 7 -30.03 20.02 7.53
N LEU A 8 -29.97 18.76 7.13
CA LEU A 8 -30.30 18.32 5.78
C LEU A 8 -31.74 18.68 5.36
N ASP A 9 -32.66 18.77 6.32
CA ASP A 9 -34.09 19.07 6.15
C ASP A 9 -34.43 20.57 6.16
N GLY A 10 -33.45 21.47 6.20
CA GLY A 10 -33.70 22.91 6.11
C GLY A 10 -33.83 23.41 4.67
N LEU A 11 -34.71 24.38 4.40
CA LEU A 11 -34.77 25.04 3.08
C LEU A 11 -33.58 26.00 2.92
N TYR A 12 -32.68 25.73 1.95
CA TYR A 12 -31.52 26.58 1.69
C TYR A 12 -31.40 27.00 0.22
N GLU A 13 -31.13 28.28 -0.03
CA GLU A 13 -30.81 28.81 -1.38
C GLU A 13 -29.32 28.65 -1.78
N ILE A 14 -28.54 27.85 -1.04
CA ILE A 14 -27.08 27.79 -1.21
C ILE A 14 -26.67 26.46 -1.84
N ASP A 15 -25.75 26.53 -2.79
CA ASP A 15 -25.04 25.39 -3.39
C ASP A 15 -24.32 24.55 -2.32
N VAL A 16 -24.70 23.27 -2.23
CA VAL A 16 -24.20 22.28 -1.25
C VAL A 16 -23.69 21.00 -1.96
N GLY A 17 -23.44 21.08 -3.27
CA GLY A 17 -23.07 19.93 -4.09
C GLY A 17 -24.26 19.04 -4.50
N GLY A 18 -24.02 18.15 -5.47
CA GLY A 18 -25.06 17.37 -6.16
C GLY A 18 -25.93 16.51 -5.24
N LYS A 19 -25.29 15.62 -4.45
CA LYS A 19 -25.98 14.68 -3.56
C LYS A 19 -26.81 15.38 -2.49
N ALA A 20 -26.20 16.33 -1.77
CA ALA A 20 -26.89 17.03 -0.70
C ALA A 20 -28.04 17.89 -1.22
N ASN A 21 -27.89 18.51 -2.40
CA ASN A 21 -28.97 19.29 -3.02
C ASN A 21 -30.15 18.41 -3.45
N ALA A 22 -29.89 17.23 -4.00
CA ALA A 22 -30.95 16.28 -4.35
C ALA A 22 -31.76 15.89 -3.10
N LEU A 23 -31.09 15.42 -2.04
CA LEU A 23 -31.76 15.04 -0.79
C LEU A 23 -32.48 16.22 -0.11
N ASN A 24 -31.92 17.42 -0.16
CA ASN A 24 -32.57 18.62 0.36
C ASN A 24 -33.90 18.93 -0.37
N LYS A 25 -33.92 18.78 -1.70
CA LYS A 25 -35.17 18.89 -2.48
C LYS A 25 -36.19 17.84 -2.07
N LEU A 26 -35.74 16.60 -1.87
CA LEU A 26 -36.64 15.52 -1.43
C LEU A 26 -37.24 15.82 -0.05
N ALA A 27 -36.43 16.30 0.90
CA ALA A 27 -36.89 16.71 2.22
C ALA A 27 -37.95 17.82 2.14
N ALA A 28 -37.77 18.81 1.25
CA ALA A 28 -38.73 19.90 1.03
C ALA A 28 -40.11 19.40 0.53
N HIS A 29 -40.14 18.24 -0.13
CA HIS A 29 -41.34 17.56 -0.58
C HIS A 29 -41.85 16.48 0.39
N CYS A 30 -41.36 16.47 1.64
CA CYS A 30 -41.74 15.50 2.67
C CYS A 30 -41.43 14.03 2.30
N ILE A 31 -40.49 13.79 1.38
CA ILE A 31 -40.01 12.45 1.09
C ILE A 31 -39.13 11.97 2.25
N PRO A 32 -39.35 10.76 2.80
CA PRO A 32 -38.54 10.25 3.90
C PRO A 32 -37.08 10.04 3.47
N ILE A 33 -36.16 10.72 4.18
CA ILE A 33 -34.71 10.57 4.02
C ILE A 33 -34.06 10.38 5.40
N PRO A 34 -32.89 9.74 5.48
CA PRO A 34 -32.13 9.68 6.74
C PRO A 34 -31.81 11.08 7.25
N ARG A 35 -31.95 11.29 8.57
CA ARG A 35 -31.61 12.58 9.19
C ARG A 35 -30.12 12.84 9.05
N GLY A 36 -29.74 14.11 9.00
CA GLY A 36 -28.34 14.44 8.78
C GLY A 36 -28.02 15.93 8.78
N PHE A 37 -26.74 16.22 8.59
CA PHE A 37 -26.17 17.55 8.52
C PHE A 37 -25.28 17.70 7.29
N ILE A 38 -25.16 18.93 6.80
CA ILE A 38 -24.24 19.30 5.73
C ILE A 38 -23.04 20.01 6.34
N VAL A 39 -21.86 19.54 5.98
CA VAL A 39 -20.57 20.19 6.25
C VAL A 39 -20.22 21.05 5.04
N PRO A 40 -20.20 22.39 5.17
CA PRO A 40 -19.87 23.26 4.06
C PRO A 40 -18.37 23.19 3.73
N PHE A 41 -18.02 23.36 2.45
CA PHE A 41 -16.64 23.48 1.99
C PHE A 41 -15.84 24.56 2.76
N ASP A 42 -16.49 25.67 3.13
CA ASP A 42 -15.90 26.74 3.92
C ASP A 42 -15.26 26.26 5.23
N MET A 43 -15.76 25.15 5.81
CA MET A 43 -15.17 24.56 7.00
C MET A 43 -13.75 24.04 6.75
N LEU A 44 -13.53 23.37 5.62
CA LEU A 44 -12.20 22.91 5.20
C LEU A 44 -11.28 24.12 5.02
N MET A 45 -11.72 25.13 4.28
CA MET A 45 -10.93 26.34 4.01
C MET A 45 -10.53 27.07 5.30
N MET A 46 -11.46 27.23 6.24
CA MET A 46 -11.17 27.85 7.53
C MET A 46 -10.15 27.07 8.37
N ARG A 47 -10.12 25.73 8.26
CA ARG A 47 -9.12 24.90 8.96
C ARG A 47 -7.74 25.01 8.34
N ILE A 48 -7.67 25.03 7.01
CA ILE A 48 -6.43 25.24 6.26
C ILE A 48 -5.87 26.65 6.52
N GLU A 49 -6.72 27.68 6.58
CA GLU A 49 -6.29 29.03 6.95
C GLU A 49 -5.75 29.07 8.38
N ALA A 50 -6.42 28.42 9.32
CA ALA A 50 -5.99 28.36 10.72
C ALA A 50 -4.69 27.56 10.93
N SER A 51 -4.36 26.59 10.06
CA SER A 51 -3.08 25.88 10.09
C SER A 51 -1.93 26.66 9.46
N GLY A 52 -2.20 27.79 8.81
CA GLY A 52 -1.20 28.58 8.10
C GLY A 52 -0.76 27.99 6.75
N GLN A 53 -1.46 26.98 6.24
CA GLN A 53 -1.08 26.22 5.03
C GLN A 53 -1.90 26.61 3.79
N TYR A 54 -2.65 27.72 3.82
CA TYR A 54 -3.54 28.13 2.73
C TYR A 54 -2.82 28.33 1.39
N GLU A 55 -1.68 29.02 1.38
CA GLU A 55 -0.94 29.28 0.14
C GLU A 55 -0.40 27.96 -0.48
N GLU A 56 0.05 27.05 0.38
CA GLU A 56 0.56 25.74 -0.03
C GLU A 56 -0.55 24.85 -0.57
N PHE A 57 -1.70 24.80 0.12
CA PHE A 57 -2.90 24.12 -0.34
C PHE A 57 -3.36 24.67 -1.70
N PHE A 58 -3.47 25.99 -1.84
CA PHE A 58 -3.90 26.63 -3.08
C PHE A 58 -2.95 26.31 -4.23
N ARG A 59 -1.63 26.41 -4.01
CA ARG A 59 -0.60 26.04 -5.00
C ARG A 59 -0.71 24.57 -5.39
N ALA A 60 -0.91 23.67 -4.43
CA ALA A 60 -1.10 22.25 -4.70
C ALA A 60 -2.43 21.96 -5.43
N THR A 61 -3.47 22.79 -5.27
CA THR A 61 -4.70 22.66 -6.09
C THR A 61 -4.57 23.21 -7.50
N GLN A 62 -3.53 23.98 -7.85
CA GLN A 62 -3.38 24.60 -9.18
C GLN A 62 -2.10 24.21 -9.95
N GLY A 63 -1.17 23.51 -9.31
CA GLY A 63 0.12 23.18 -9.91
C GLY A 63 0.04 22.20 -11.08
N ASP A 64 1.03 22.24 -11.98
CA ASP A 64 1.12 21.36 -13.16
C ASP A 64 1.56 19.92 -12.84
N LEU A 65 1.98 19.65 -11.60
CA LEU A 65 2.69 18.42 -11.21
C LEU A 65 1.88 17.50 -10.28
N ILE A 66 1.06 16.64 -10.88
CA ILE A 66 0.01 15.81 -10.26
C ILE A 66 0.44 15.01 -9.01
N LEU A 67 1.63 14.40 -9.01
CA LEU A 67 2.10 13.57 -7.88
C LEU A 67 2.51 14.39 -6.64
N TYR A 68 2.95 15.63 -6.82
CA TYR A 68 3.26 16.54 -5.70
C TYR A 68 1.99 17.14 -5.10
N ARG A 69 0.91 17.26 -5.90
CA ARG A 69 -0.38 17.82 -5.46
C ARG A 69 -1.04 16.91 -4.42
N SER A 70 -1.23 15.63 -4.71
CA SER A 70 -1.99 14.74 -3.82
C SER A 70 -1.28 14.40 -2.52
N SER A 71 0.07 14.30 -2.51
CA SER A 71 0.82 14.09 -1.26
C SER A 71 0.76 15.32 -0.35
N THR A 72 0.99 16.50 -0.91
CA THR A 72 0.94 17.77 -0.16
C THR A 72 -0.47 18.04 0.37
N LEU A 73 -1.50 17.86 -0.48
CA LEU A 73 -2.89 18.01 -0.05
C LEU A 73 -3.27 17.00 1.02
N ARG A 74 -2.74 15.76 0.95
CA ARG A 74 -2.94 14.75 1.99
C ARG A 74 -2.33 15.17 3.31
N GLU A 75 -1.04 15.55 3.33
CA GLU A 75 -0.34 15.98 4.54
C GLU A 75 -1.05 17.17 5.21
N ILE A 76 -1.45 18.17 4.40
CA ILE A 76 -2.22 19.32 4.87
C ILE A 76 -3.52 18.87 5.54
N ILE A 77 -4.35 18.09 4.85
CA ILE A 77 -5.67 17.66 5.35
C ILE A 77 -5.53 16.75 6.58
N GLU A 78 -4.58 15.82 6.58
CA GLU A 78 -4.34 14.91 7.70
C GLU A 78 -3.94 15.65 8.98
N SER A 79 -3.13 16.72 8.83
CA SER A 79 -2.67 17.57 9.93
C SER A 79 -3.76 18.43 10.57
N LEU A 80 -4.93 18.58 9.91
CA LEU A 80 -6.00 19.43 10.42
C LEU A 80 -6.60 18.88 11.72
N VAL A 81 -6.74 19.79 12.69
CA VAL A 81 -7.38 19.56 13.98
C VAL A 81 -8.65 20.40 14.15
N PRO A 82 -9.71 19.87 14.80
CA PRO A 82 -10.91 20.64 15.06
C PRO A 82 -10.64 21.63 16.21
N ASP A 83 -11.07 22.89 16.07
CA ASP A 83 -11.09 23.80 17.22
C ASP A 83 -12.19 23.42 18.24
N ASP A 84 -12.16 24.03 19.42
CA ASP A 84 -13.14 23.78 20.49
C ASP A 84 -14.60 23.99 20.05
N ARG A 85 -14.81 24.82 19.03
CA ARG A 85 -16.15 25.10 18.52
C ARG A 85 -16.61 24.00 17.57
N THR A 86 -15.74 23.59 16.66
CA THR A 86 -15.93 22.45 15.76
C THR A 86 -16.14 21.18 16.56
N LYS A 87 -15.30 20.92 17.57
CA LYS A 87 -15.40 19.75 18.44
C LYS A 87 -16.75 19.70 19.17
N ARG A 88 -17.20 20.83 19.76
CA ARG A 88 -18.53 20.90 20.39
C ARG A 88 -19.66 20.62 19.42
N TRP A 89 -19.53 21.10 18.18
CA TRP A 89 -20.52 20.84 17.15
C TRP A 89 -20.55 19.36 16.73
N LEU A 90 -19.38 18.72 16.54
CA LEU A 90 -19.30 17.29 16.25
C LEU A 90 -19.96 16.46 17.36
N ILE A 91 -19.74 16.82 18.62
CA ILE A 91 -20.40 16.19 19.78
C ILE A 91 -21.92 16.35 19.67
N GLN A 92 -22.42 17.55 19.37
CA GLN A 92 -23.86 17.79 19.19
C GLN A 92 -24.45 16.94 18.05
N VAL A 93 -23.76 16.83 16.91
CA VAL A 93 -24.19 15.95 15.81
C VAL A 93 -24.30 14.50 16.28
N CYS A 94 -23.30 14.02 17.02
CA CYS A 94 -23.31 12.67 17.56
C CYS A 94 -24.44 12.43 18.58
N GLU A 95 -24.80 13.45 19.37
CA GLU A 95 -25.90 13.40 20.34
C GLU A 95 -27.29 13.43 19.68
N GLU A 96 -27.44 14.09 18.53
CA GLU A 96 -28.72 14.24 17.83
C GLU A 96 -29.06 13.07 16.88
N LEU A 97 -28.03 12.39 16.37
CA LEU A 97 -28.14 11.31 15.38
C LEU A 97 -27.96 9.91 16.00
N SER A 98 -28.06 8.88 15.16
CA SER A 98 -27.91 7.47 15.52
C SER A 98 -26.48 7.09 15.98
N PRO A 99 -26.30 5.93 16.66
CA PRO A 99 -24.99 5.44 17.10
C PRO A 99 -23.98 5.18 15.97
N THR A 100 -24.47 4.94 14.74
CA THR A 100 -23.66 4.77 13.54
C THR A 100 -24.06 5.83 12.52
N LEU A 101 -23.06 6.47 11.91
CA LEU A 101 -23.23 7.54 10.94
C LEU A 101 -22.53 7.17 9.62
N ILE A 102 -22.95 7.79 8.53
CA ILE A 102 -22.24 7.76 7.25
C ILE A 102 -21.87 9.18 6.84
N VAL A 103 -20.59 9.37 6.49
CA VAL A 103 -20.07 10.61 5.93
C VAL A 103 -19.92 10.41 4.43
N ARG A 104 -20.47 11.31 3.63
CA ARG A 104 -20.51 11.22 2.16
C ARG A 104 -20.01 12.52 1.55
N SER A 105 -19.19 12.39 0.52
CA SER A 105 -18.80 13.49 -0.37
C SER A 105 -20.00 14.04 -1.15
N SER A 106 -20.08 15.37 -1.30
CA SER A 106 -21.07 16.09 -2.09
C SER A 106 -20.37 17.23 -2.84
N ALA A 107 -19.82 16.93 -4.01
CA ALA A 107 -19.08 17.90 -4.83
C ALA A 107 -20.00 18.67 -5.80
N ASP A 108 -19.52 19.80 -6.31
CA ASP A 108 -20.24 20.66 -7.26
C ASP A 108 -20.36 20.07 -8.68
N ASN A 109 -19.49 19.12 -9.00
CA ASN A 109 -19.46 18.38 -10.27
C ASN A 109 -20.19 17.02 -10.21
N GLU A 110 -20.63 16.57 -9.03
CA GLU A 110 -21.41 15.33 -8.86
C GLU A 110 -22.87 15.49 -9.30
N ASP A 111 -23.47 14.39 -9.78
CA ASP A 111 -24.91 14.26 -10.10
C ASP A 111 -25.47 15.36 -11.02
N THR A 112 -24.66 15.82 -11.99
CA THR A 112 -25.07 16.77 -13.03
C THR A 112 -25.68 16.06 -14.25
N ASN A 113 -26.53 16.75 -15.01
CA ASN A 113 -27.15 16.22 -16.24
C ASN A 113 -26.15 15.86 -17.36
N SER A 114 -24.87 16.16 -17.20
CA SER A 114 -23.82 16.03 -18.24
C SER A 114 -22.81 14.91 -17.99
N SER A 115 -22.74 14.31 -16.80
CA SER A 115 -21.77 13.26 -16.47
C SER A 115 -22.17 12.42 -15.26
N SER A 116 -22.29 11.09 -15.42
CA SER A 116 -22.40 10.14 -14.32
C SER A 116 -21.04 9.96 -13.64
N MET A 117 -20.83 10.59 -12.49
CA MET A 117 -19.59 10.51 -11.70
C MET A 117 -19.64 9.45 -10.58
N ALA A 118 -20.35 8.33 -10.84
CA ALA A 118 -20.51 7.27 -9.85
C ALA A 118 -19.17 6.69 -9.40
N GLY A 119 -18.96 6.56 -8.08
CA GLY A 119 -17.78 5.90 -7.50
C GLY A 119 -16.48 6.71 -7.53
N ILE A 120 -16.50 8.00 -7.91
CA ILE A 120 -15.29 8.84 -7.93
C ILE A 120 -14.82 9.21 -6.52
N TYR A 121 -15.76 9.50 -5.62
CA TYR A 121 -15.51 9.99 -4.27
C TYR A 121 -15.95 8.97 -3.20
N GLU A 122 -15.33 9.02 -2.02
CA GLU A 122 -15.58 8.02 -0.97
C GLU A 122 -16.79 8.37 -0.08
N SER A 123 -17.33 7.33 0.56
CA SER A 123 -18.29 7.41 1.66
C SER A 123 -17.81 6.53 2.81
N CYS A 124 -17.82 7.05 4.04
CA CYS A 124 -17.22 6.40 5.20
C CYS A 124 -18.27 6.19 6.29
N THR A 125 -18.45 4.93 6.72
CA THR A 125 -19.26 4.61 7.90
C THR A 125 -18.43 4.79 9.16
N VAL A 126 -18.94 5.55 10.13
CA VAL A 126 -18.24 5.91 11.36
C VAL A 126 -19.12 5.70 12.59
N GLN A 127 -18.49 5.42 13.72
CA GLN A 127 -19.19 5.43 15.01
C GLN A 127 -19.54 6.88 15.38
N SER A 128 -20.64 7.07 16.10
CA SER A 128 -21.13 8.38 16.53
C SER A 128 -20.32 8.92 17.71
N THR A 129 -19.04 9.17 17.47
CA THR A 129 -18.12 9.87 18.37
C THR A 129 -17.51 11.06 17.64
N TRP A 130 -17.20 12.14 18.36
CA TRP A 130 -16.61 13.33 17.72
C TRP A 130 -15.28 13.01 17.02
N TYR A 131 -14.53 12.04 17.53
CA TYR A 131 -13.23 11.63 16.98
C TYR A 131 -13.39 10.85 15.68
N ASP A 132 -14.25 9.82 15.68
CA ASP A 132 -14.51 9.02 14.48
C ASP A 132 -15.20 9.84 13.39
N LEU A 133 -16.11 10.74 13.78
CA LEU A 133 -16.75 11.66 12.85
C LEU A 133 -15.76 12.65 12.23
N TRP A 134 -14.82 13.19 13.02
CA TRP A 134 -13.76 14.05 12.49
C TRP A 134 -12.85 13.27 11.52
N ARG A 135 -12.50 12.03 11.85
CA ARG A 135 -11.72 11.16 10.95
C ARG A 135 -12.46 10.95 9.63
N GLY A 136 -13.73 10.53 9.66
CA GLY A 136 -14.52 10.32 8.44
C GLY A 136 -14.69 11.58 7.59
N ILE A 137 -14.80 12.75 8.22
CA ILE A 137 -14.79 14.04 7.50
C ILE A 137 -13.47 14.25 6.74
N LYS A 138 -12.32 13.99 7.39
CA LYS A 138 -11.01 14.10 6.75
C LYS A 138 -10.86 13.08 5.62
N ASP A 139 -11.27 11.84 5.82
CA ASP A 139 -11.19 10.77 4.81
C ASP A 139 -11.98 11.17 3.55
N CYS A 140 -13.21 11.69 3.70
CA CYS A 140 -13.98 12.17 2.57
C CYS A 140 -13.33 13.39 1.87
N TRP A 141 -12.74 14.34 2.60
CA TRP A 141 -11.96 15.42 1.98
C TRP A 141 -10.75 14.89 1.21
N LEU A 142 -9.99 13.97 1.80
CA LEU A 142 -8.84 13.32 1.16
C LEU A 142 -9.24 12.62 -0.14
N SER A 143 -10.40 11.96 -0.16
CA SER A 143 -10.92 11.30 -1.37
C SER A 143 -11.10 12.28 -2.53
N ALA A 144 -11.56 13.51 -2.25
CA ALA A 144 -11.78 14.56 -3.24
C ALA A 144 -10.49 15.13 -3.83
N TYR A 145 -9.37 15.03 -3.09
CA TYR A 145 -8.04 15.48 -3.52
C TYR A 145 -7.11 14.33 -3.92
N SER A 146 -7.67 13.14 -4.16
CA SER A 146 -6.91 11.95 -4.56
C SER A 146 -6.42 12.03 -6.02
N ASN A 147 -5.38 11.26 -6.34
CA ASN A 147 -4.92 11.10 -7.73
C ASN A 147 -6.02 10.55 -8.64
N LYS A 148 -6.94 9.74 -8.10
CA LYS A 148 -8.08 9.17 -8.83
C LYS A 148 -8.96 10.28 -9.41
N VAL A 149 -9.34 11.26 -8.59
CA VAL A 149 -10.17 12.41 -9.02
C VAL A 149 -9.45 13.23 -10.09
N LEU A 150 -8.19 13.57 -9.85
CA LEU A 150 -7.40 14.38 -10.78
C LEU A 150 -7.20 13.67 -12.14
N THR A 151 -7.05 12.34 -12.13
CA THR A 151 -6.91 11.53 -13.35
C THR A 151 -8.23 11.43 -14.13
N LEU A 152 -9.36 11.25 -13.43
CA LEU A 152 -10.67 11.13 -14.06
C LEU A 152 -11.20 12.45 -14.60
N LEU A 153 -10.96 13.55 -13.89
CA LEU A 153 -11.61 14.84 -14.15
C LEU A 153 -10.67 15.90 -14.74
N GLY A 154 -9.37 15.64 -14.74
CA GLY A 154 -8.34 16.60 -15.17
C GLY A 154 -8.10 17.75 -14.19
N ASP A 155 -8.93 17.89 -13.15
CA ASP A 155 -8.77 18.85 -12.06
C ASP A 155 -9.50 18.37 -10.78
N TYR A 156 -9.28 19.05 -9.66
CA TYR A 156 -10.02 18.84 -8.42
C TYR A 156 -11.38 19.57 -8.43
N PRO A 157 -12.38 19.11 -7.64
CA PRO A 157 -13.63 19.84 -7.49
C PRO A 157 -13.36 21.23 -6.91
N LYS A 158 -14.08 22.25 -7.41
CA LYS A 158 -13.89 23.63 -6.91
C LYS A 158 -14.45 23.77 -5.49
N LYS A 159 -15.48 22.98 -5.17
CA LYS A 159 -16.06 22.90 -3.82
C LYS A 159 -16.39 21.46 -3.49
N ILE A 160 -15.96 21.03 -2.30
CA ILE A 160 -16.35 19.74 -1.72
C ILE A 160 -17.11 19.97 -0.42
N HIS A 161 -18.42 19.79 -0.48
CA HIS A 161 -19.27 19.70 0.71
C HIS A 161 -19.30 18.25 1.19
N LEU A 162 -19.65 18.02 2.44
CA LEU A 162 -19.91 16.68 2.95
C LEU A 162 -21.31 16.58 3.53
N LEU A 163 -21.85 15.38 3.52
CA LEU A 163 -23.12 15.00 4.08
C LEU A 163 -22.87 13.99 5.20
N ILE A 164 -23.33 14.29 6.40
CA ILE A 164 -23.33 13.36 7.54
C ILE A 164 -24.77 12.89 7.71
N GLN A 165 -25.01 11.59 7.62
CA GLN A 165 -26.33 11.00 7.77
C GLN A 165 -26.33 9.88 8.79
N GLU A 166 -27.52 9.60 9.35
CA GLU A 166 -27.76 8.36 10.09
C GLU A 166 -27.52 7.17 9.18
N PHE A 167 -26.77 6.18 9.68
CA PHE A 167 -26.70 4.88 9.04
C PHE A 167 -27.93 4.07 9.48
N ILE A 168 -28.85 3.83 8.55
CA ILE A 168 -30.06 3.04 8.80
C ILE A 168 -29.79 1.62 8.33
N HIS A 169 -29.95 0.65 9.23
CA HIS A 169 -30.03 -0.76 8.84
C HIS A 169 -31.41 -1.05 8.26
N PHE A 170 -31.44 -1.57 7.04
CA PHE A 170 -32.68 -1.85 6.32
C PHE A 170 -33.03 -3.33 6.34
N ASP A 171 -34.32 -3.64 6.30
CA ASP A 171 -34.83 -5.00 6.10
C ASP A 171 -34.59 -5.41 4.63
N HIS A 172 -34.89 -4.49 3.72
CA HIS A 172 -34.62 -4.61 2.28
C HIS A 172 -34.06 -3.29 1.75
N SER A 173 -33.11 -3.35 0.84
CA SER A 173 -32.58 -2.15 0.19
C SER A 173 -32.10 -2.43 -1.22
N GLY A 174 -31.78 -1.37 -1.96
CA GLY A 174 -31.16 -1.51 -3.26
C GLY A 174 -31.24 -0.27 -4.13
N ILE A 175 -31.21 -0.48 -5.44
CA ILE A 175 -31.11 0.57 -6.46
C ILE A 175 -32.36 0.51 -7.34
N ALA A 176 -32.90 1.66 -7.72
CA ALA A 176 -34.04 1.72 -8.62
C ALA A 176 -33.90 2.80 -9.70
N PHE A 177 -34.24 2.44 -10.92
CA PHE A 177 -34.20 3.29 -12.10
C PHE A 177 -35.63 3.60 -12.55
N SER A 178 -36.02 4.88 -12.59
CA SER A 178 -37.36 5.29 -13.02
C SER A 178 -37.60 5.09 -14.52
N SER A 179 -36.52 4.90 -15.30
CA SER A 179 -36.56 4.58 -16.72
C SER A 179 -35.51 3.52 -17.06
N TYR A 180 -35.98 2.36 -17.48
CA TYR A 180 -35.16 1.25 -17.99
C TYR A 180 -35.72 0.73 -19.32
N ARG A 181 -34.83 0.26 -20.20
CA ARG A 181 -35.19 -0.42 -21.45
C ARG A 181 -34.55 -1.79 -21.48
N ASP A 182 -35.37 -2.81 -21.63
CA ASP A 182 -34.90 -4.19 -21.84
C ASP A 182 -34.53 -4.43 -23.33
N GLY A 183 -33.87 -5.56 -23.64
CA GLY A 183 -33.48 -5.96 -24.99
C GLY A 183 -34.62 -6.00 -26.02
N ASP A 184 -35.87 -6.18 -25.54
CA ASP A 184 -37.10 -6.12 -26.34
C ASP A 184 -37.72 -4.71 -26.47
N ASN A 185 -37.00 -3.66 -26.04
CA ASN A 185 -37.37 -2.24 -26.19
C ASN A 185 -38.64 -1.82 -25.40
N LYS A 186 -39.06 -2.60 -24.41
CA LYS A 186 -40.10 -2.22 -23.45
C LYS A 186 -39.53 -1.23 -22.43
N SER A 187 -40.21 -0.10 -22.24
CA SER A 187 -39.85 0.91 -21.24
C SER A 187 -40.59 0.66 -19.92
N GLY A 188 -39.86 0.60 -18.81
CA GLY A 188 -40.43 0.38 -17.49
C GLY A 188 -39.56 0.96 -16.38
N ILE A 189 -39.87 0.59 -15.13
CA ILE A 189 -39.07 0.89 -13.94
C ILE A 189 -38.32 -0.39 -13.58
N ARG A 190 -37.01 -0.29 -13.30
CA ARG A 190 -36.20 -1.41 -12.83
C ARG A 190 -35.89 -1.19 -11.35
N VAL A 191 -36.19 -2.19 -10.53
CA VAL A 191 -35.86 -2.20 -9.09
C VAL A 191 -34.95 -3.38 -8.84
N GLU A 192 -33.79 -3.12 -8.26
CA GLU A 192 -32.85 -4.11 -7.76
C GLU A 192 -32.93 -4.12 -6.24
N MET A 193 -33.07 -5.31 -5.67
CA MET A 193 -33.27 -5.49 -4.24
C MET A 193 -32.32 -6.55 -3.69
N VAL A 194 -31.82 -6.27 -2.49
CA VAL A 194 -31.11 -7.20 -1.62
C VAL A 194 -31.74 -7.19 -0.22
N GLU A 195 -31.61 -8.30 0.49
CA GLU A 195 -31.94 -8.37 1.93
C GLU A 195 -30.82 -7.71 2.73
N GLY A 196 -31.16 -6.86 3.70
CA GLY A 196 -30.16 -6.11 4.47
C GLY A 196 -29.65 -4.86 3.75
N ASP A 197 -28.38 -4.50 4.02
CA ASP A 197 -27.77 -3.22 3.62
C ASP A 197 -27.25 -3.22 2.17
N CYS A 198 -27.49 -2.14 1.42
CA CYS A 198 -27.24 -2.06 -0.03
C CYS A 198 -25.77 -1.93 -0.43
N SER A 199 -24.84 -1.81 0.53
CA SER A 199 -23.41 -1.63 0.24
C SER A 199 -22.85 -2.81 -0.56
N LEU A 200 -23.32 -4.03 -0.29
CA LEU A 200 -22.89 -5.25 -0.99
C LEU A 200 -23.31 -5.29 -2.46
N LEU A 201 -24.39 -4.57 -2.82
CA LEU A 201 -24.88 -4.43 -4.19
C LEU A 201 -24.05 -3.39 -4.96
N VAL A 202 -23.76 -2.25 -4.33
CA VAL A 202 -22.94 -1.19 -4.93
C VAL A 202 -21.52 -1.67 -5.23
N ASP A 203 -20.99 -2.57 -4.38
CA ASP A 203 -19.65 -3.17 -4.55
C ASP A 203 -19.63 -4.38 -5.52
N GLY A 204 -20.79 -4.79 -6.07
CA GLY A 204 -20.89 -5.90 -7.04
C GLY A 204 -20.65 -7.30 -6.47
N LEU A 205 -20.79 -7.48 -5.15
CA LEU A 205 -20.46 -8.73 -4.45
C LEU A 205 -21.65 -9.70 -4.31
N VAL A 206 -22.87 -9.24 -4.62
CA VAL A 206 -24.11 -10.01 -4.48
C VAL A 206 -24.99 -9.78 -5.71
N GLU A 207 -25.56 -10.85 -6.27
CA GLU A 207 -26.57 -10.72 -7.32
C GLU A 207 -27.92 -10.24 -6.74
N PRO A 208 -28.46 -9.09 -7.20
CA PRO A 208 -29.74 -8.58 -6.71
C PRO A 208 -30.92 -9.38 -7.25
N HIS A 209 -32.02 -9.38 -6.50
CA HIS A 209 -33.31 -9.71 -7.07
C HIS A 209 -33.84 -8.53 -7.89
N THR A 210 -34.15 -8.75 -9.16
CA THR A 210 -34.55 -7.68 -10.09
C THR A 210 -36.04 -7.75 -10.41
N TYR A 211 -36.76 -6.66 -10.12
CA TYR A 211 -38.13 -6.45 -10.54
C TYR A 211 -38.20 -5.49 -11.72
N LEU A 212 -38.98 -5.86 -12.73
CA LEU A 212 -39.35 -4.98 -13.85
C LEU A 212 -40.80 -4.57 -13.69
N LEU A 213 -41.02 -3.30 -13.34
CA LEU A 213 -42.33 -2.74 -13.06
C LEU A 213 -42.85 -1.97 -14.27
N ASP A 214 -44.12 -2.23 -14.60
CA ASP A 214 -44.88 -1.42 -15.54
C ASP A 214 -45.28 -0.10 -14.84
N ARG A 215 -45.21 1.01 -15.57
CA ARG A 215 -45.49 2.34 -15.01
C ARG A 215 -46.97 2.52 -14.65
N ASP A 216 -47.86 1.80 -15.34
CA ASP A 216 -49.32 1.97 -15.23
C ASP A 216 -50.03 0.77 -14.57
N LYS A 217 -49.35 -0.35 -14.37
CA LYS A 217 -49.95 -1.57 -13.80
C LYS A 217 -49.45 -1.88 -12.40
N GLU A 218 -50.35 -2.39 -11.57
CA GLU A 218 -50.00 -2.85 -10.23
C GLU A 218 -48.99 -4.01 -10.29
N PRO A 219 -47.94 -3.96 -9.45
CA PRO A 219 -46.98 -5.04 -9.35
C PRO A 219 -47.59 -6.26 -8.65
N ALA A 220 -47.16 -7.45 -9.05
CA ALA A 220 -47.50 -8.67 -8.34
C ALA A 220 -46.54 -8.86 -7.15
N ALA A 221 -47.05 -9.36 -6.03
CA ALA A 221 -46.22 -9.77 -4.90
C ALA A 221 -45.49 -11.08 -5.22
N ASP A 222 -44.35 -11.30 -4.57
CA ASP A 222 -43.67 -12.60 -4.52
C ASP A 222 -43.33 -12.98 -3.07
N ASP A 223 -42.50 -14.01 -2.90
CA ASP A 223 -42.03 -14.50 -1.60
C ASP A 223 -41.00 -13.58 -0.93
N LYS A 224 -40.43 -12.60 -1.65
CA LYS A 224 -39.37 -11.72 -1.17
C LYS A 224 -39.81 -10.29 -0.92
N MET A 225 -40.81 -9.78 -1.65
CA MET A 225 -41.32 -8.43 -1.47
C MET A 225 -42.83 -8.33 -1.74
N SER A 226 -43.51 -7.58 -0.88
CA SER A 226 -44.95 -7.40 -1.00
C SER A 226 -45.33 -6.47 -2.16
N ALA A 227 -46.53 -6.68 -2.72
CA ALA A 227 -47.07 -5.82 -3.77
C ALA A 227 -47.26 -4.37 -3.27
N GLU A 228 -47.55 -4.20 -1.98
CA GLU A 228 -47.69 -2.89 -1.35
C GLU A 228 -46.38 -2.08 -1.43
N ILE A 229 -45.25 -2.67 -1.02
CA ILE A 229 -43.93 -2.00 -1.05
C ILE A 229 -43.50 -1.70 -2.50
N LEU A 230 -43.69 -2.65 -3.41
CA LEU A 230 -43.40 -2.46 -4.84
C LEU A 230 -44.23 -1.32 -5.45
N CYS A 231 -45.51 -1.22 -5.06
CA CYS A 231 -46.40 -0.16 -5.51
C CYS A 231 -45.99 1.20 -4.94
N GLU A 232 -45.63 1.26 -3.65
CA GLU A 232 -45.15 2.47 -2.99
C GLU A 232 -43.84 2.96 -3.63
N LEU A 233 -42.86 2.08 -3.83
CA LEU A 233 -41.59 2.42 -4.48
C LEU A 233 -41.79 2.90 -5.92
N ARG A 234 -42.66 2.25 -6.70
CA ARG A 234 -43.02 2.70 -8.06
C ARG A 234 -43.59 4.11 -8.05
N ASN A 235 -44.56 4.38 -7.17
CA ASN A 235 -45.22 5.68 -7.09
C ASN A 235 -44.21 6.76 -6.65
N LEU A 236 -43.34 6.44 -5.69
CA LEU A 236 -42.29 7.32 -5.23
C LEU A 236 -41.31 7.65 -6.37
N LEU A 237 -40.84 6.67 -7.15
CA LEU A 237 -39.95 6.92 -8.28
C LEU A 237 -40.56 7.84 -9.35
N LEU A 238 -41.86 7.70 -9.61
CA LEU A 238 -42.60 8.58 -10.52
C LEU A 238 -42.75 9.99 -9.95
N GLU A 239 -42.89 10.14 -8.64
CA GLU A 239 -42.89 11.44 -7.96
C GLU A 239 -41.50 12.09 -7.98
N LEU A 240 -40.44 11.32 -7.70
CA LEU A 240 -39.05 11.76 -7.79
C LEU A 240 -38.71 12.24 -9.21
N GLU A 241 -39.17 11.55 -10.25
CA GLU A 241 -39.01 11.98 -11.65
C GLU A 241 -39.67 13.35 -11.92
N ARG A 242 -40.82 13.64 -11.29
CA ARG A 242 -41.48 14.96 -11.37
C ARG A 242 -40.74 16.04 -10.60
N ILE A 243 -40.27 15.72 -9.39
CA ILE A 243 -39.51 16.65 -8.53
C ILE A 243 -38.18 17.03 -9.20
N MET A 244 -37.48 16.04 -9.76
CA MET A 244 -36.17 16.21 -10.39
C MET A 244 -36.26 16.70 -11.85
N GLY A 245 -37.43 16.60 -12.48
CA GLY A 245 -37.67 17.01 -13.86
C GLY A 245 -36.99 16.13 -14.92
N CYS A 246 -36.50 14.96 -14.52
CA CYS A 246 -35.78 14.00 -15.36
C CYS A 246 -35.92 12.59 -14.77
N SER A 247 -35.66 11.55 -15.56
CA SER A 247 -35.61 10.18 -15.02
C SER A 247 -34.51 10.04 -13.98
N VAL A 248 -34.78 9.26 -12.93
CA VAL A 248 -33.93 9.19 -11.73
C VAL A 248 -33.38 7.79 -11.49
N ASP A 249 -32.19 7.75 -10.91
CA ASP A 249 -31.50 6.61 -10.33
C ASP A 249 -31.42 6.84 -8.82
N VAL A 250 -31.90 5.88 -8.04
CA VAL A 250 -32.25 6.07 -6.63
C VAL A 250 -31.74 4.90 -5.79
N GLU A 251 -31.01 5.22 -4.72
CA GLU A 251 -30.76 4.26 -3.64
C GLU A 251 -31.90 4.37 -2.62
N TRP A 252 -32.48 3.23 -2.27
CA TRP A 252 -33.64 3.13 -1.39
C TRP A 252 -33.48 2.01 -0.36
N GLY A 253 -34.21 2.12 0.74
CA GLY A 253 -34.26 1.10 1.77
C GLY A 253 -35.58 1.10 2.54
N VAL A 254 -36.02 -0.06 2.99
CA VAL A 254 -37.22 -0.25 3.80
C VAL A 254 -36.80 -0.68 5.19
N ARG A 255 -37.30 0.02 6.21
CA ARG A 255 -37.12 -0.36 7.61
C ARG A 255 -38.47 -0.29 8.33
N GLU A 256 -38.86 -1.38 8.97
CA GLU A 256 -40.11 -1.48 9.73
C GLU A 256 -41.33 -1.10 8.87
N GLY A 257 -41.30 -1.42 7.58
CA GLY A 257 -42.35 -1.11 6.61
C GLY A 257 -42.39 0.33 6.10
N GLN A 258 -41.42 1.17 6.47
CA GLN A 258 -41.29 2.54 5.96
C GLN A 258 -40.17 2.62 4.91
N LEU A 259 -40.47 3.23 3.77
CA LEU A 259 -39.53 3.47 2.68
C LEU A 259 -38.71 4.75 2.91
N TYR A 260 -37.40 4.67 2.70
CA TYR A 260 -36.44 5.77 2.78
C TYR A 260 -35.67 5.90 1.48
N ILE A 261 -35.37 7.14 1.09
CA ILE A 261 -34.43 7.45 0.01
C ILE A 261 -33.10 7.87 0.60
N THR A 262 -32.04 7.10 0.30
CA THR A 262 -30.68 7.38 0.78
C THR A 262 -29.87 8.19 -0.23
N GLN A 263 -30.18 8.09 -1.53
CA GLN A 263 -29.59 8.91 -2.60
C GLN A 263 -30.57 9.01 -3.79
N CYS A 264 -30.54 10.14 -4.52
CA CYS A 264 -31.29 10.32 -5.76
C CYS A 264 -30.47 11.15 -6.76
N ARG A 265 -30.30 10.66 -7.99
CA ARG A 265 -29.55 11.33 -9.05
C ARG A 265 -30.23 11.23 -10.42
N PRO A 266 -29.99 12.15 -11.37
CA PRO A 266 -30.48 12.03 -12.74
C PRO A 266 -29.89 10.83 -13.49
N ILE A 267 -30.69 10.14 -14.31
CA ILE A 267 -30.17 9.18 -15.31
C ILE A 267 -29.56 9.98 -16.46
N THR A 268 -28.26 10.20 -16.40
CA THR A 268 -27.51 10.61 -17.59
C THR A 268 -27.38 9.42 -18.51
N ARG A 269 -27.78 9.54 -19.78
CA ARG A 269 -27.51 8.48 -20.78
C ARG A 269 -26.01 8.23 -20.77
N ASN A 270 -25.59 7.10 -20.20
CA ASN A 270 -24.28 6.56 -20.47
C ASN A 270 -24.19 6.49 -21.99
N ARG A 271 -23.30 7.30 -22.57
CA ARG A 271 -22.64 6.86 -23.79
C ARG A 271 -22.02 5.54 -23.37
N THR A 272 -22.68 4.43 -23.70
CA THR A 272 -21.96 3.20 -23.98
C THR A 272 -20.88 3.64 -24.95
N VAL A 273 -19.65 3.80 -24.45
CA VAL A 273 -18.49 3.82 -25.32
C VAL A 273 -18.65 2.51 -26.06
N ALA A 274 -18.99 2.59 -27.35
CA ALA A 274 -19.22 1.39 -28.15
C ALA A 274 -18.00 0.51 -27.92
N SER A 275 -18.20 -0.75 -27.51
CA SER A 275 -17.14 -1.74 -27.43
C SER A 275 -16.31 -1.59 -28.72
N PRO A 276 -14.98 -1.43 -28.62
CA PRO A 276 -14.16 -1.15 -29.80
C PRO A 276 -14.48 -2.18 -30.87
N LYS A 277 -15.19 -1.75 -31.93
CA LYS A 277 -15.73 -2.69 -32.95
C LYS A 277 -14.63 -3.32 -33.82
N HIS A 278 -13.38 -2.89 -33.64
CA HIS A 278 -12.22 -3.32 -34.40
C HIS A 278 -10.98 -3.28 -33.50
N ALA A 279 -9.99 -4.11 -33.83
CA ALA A 279 -8.69 -4.08 -33.17
C ALA A 279 -8.05 -2.68 -33.29
N ALA A 280 -7.59 -2.12 -32.18
CA ALA A 280 -7.10 -0.76 -32.13
C ALA A 280 -5.93 -0.60 -31.15
N TRP A 281 -5.02 0.30 -31.51
CA TRP A 281 -3.96 0.79 -30.65
C TRP A 281 -4.44 1.98 -29.85
N TYR A 282 -4.20 1.95 -28.55
CA TYR A 282 -4.48 3.03 -27.61
C TYR A 282 -3.18 3.50 -26.99
N GLU A 283 -2.99 4.82 -26.96
CA GLU A 283 -1.89 5.45 -26.24
C GLU A 283 -2.11 5.38 -24.72
N GLU A 284 -1.06 5.65 -23.95
CA GLU A 284 -1.07 5.57 -22.48
C GLU A 284 -2.14 6.47 -21.83
N GLU A 285 -2.46 7.60 -22.45
CA GLU A 285 -3.50 8.56 -22.03
C GLU A 285 -4.92 8.04 -22.26
N GLU A 286 -5.11 7.16 -23.24
CA GLU A 286 -6.42 6.72 -23.73
C GLU A 286 -6.88 5.44 -23.02
N VAL A 287 -5.95 4.62 -22.51
CA VAL A 287 -6.25 3.32 -21.91
C VAL A 287 -6.97 3.41 -20.56
N TYR A 288 -6.82 4.51 -19.83
CA TYR A 288 -7.45 4.68 -18.52
C TYR A 288 -8.98 4.68 -18.61
N VAL A 289 -9.53 5.26 -19.68
CA VAL A 289 -10.98 5.28 -19.95
C VAL A 289 -11.48 3.86 -20.28
N LEU A 290 -10.67 3.06 -20.98
CA LEU A 290 -11.01 1.67 -21.27
C LEU A 290 -11.10 0.85 -19.97
N LEU A 291 -10.09 0.95 -19.09
CA LEU A 291 -10.01 0.21 -17.82
C LEU A 291 -11.27 0.30 -16.95
N HIS A 292 -11.95 1.45 -16.99
CA HIS A 292 -13.09 1.75 -16.12
C HIS A 292 -14.45 1.62 -16.82
N THR A 293 -14.46 1.21 -18.09
CA THR A 293 -15.70 1.05 -18.88
C THR A 293 -16.00 -0.40 -19.26
N HIS A 294 -15.09 -1.35 -18.98
CA HIS A 294 -15.25 -2.77 -19.30
C HIS A 294 -14.82 -3.63 -18.10
N GLU A 295 -15.53 -4.74 -17.85
CA GLU A 295 -15.34 -5.55 -16.61
C GLU A 295 -14.22 -6.59 -16.70
N HIS A 296 -13.77 -6.96 -17.91
CA HIS A 296 -12.79 -8.02 -18.14
C HIS A 296 -11.58 -7.51 -18.93
N PHE A 297 -10.42 -7.41 -18.26
CA PHE A 297 -9.14 -6.99 -18.84
C PHE A 297 -8.06 -8.02 -18.53
N SER A 298 -7.41 -8.57 -19.56
CA SER A 298 -6.31 -9.54 -19.40
C SER A 298 -5.01 -8.93 -18.84
N CYS A 299 -4.92 -7.60 -18.74
CA CYS A 299 -3.75 -6.87 -18.23
C CYS A 299 -4.10 -5.72 -17.26
N LYS A 300 -5.24 -5.80 -16.54
CA LYS A 300 -5.73 -4.72 -15.67
C LYS A 300 -4.65 -4.27 -14.67
N THR A 301 -4.06 -5.22 -13.97
CA THR A 301 -3.05 -4.97 -12.94
C THR A 301 -1.80 -4.36 -13.55
N THR A 302 -1.40 -4.84 -14.73
CA THR A 302 -0.26 -4.34 -15.50
C THR A 302 -0.48 -2.89 -15.95
N ILE A 303 -1.67 -2.56 -16.45
CA ILE A 303 -2.02 -1.19 -16.86
C ILE A 303 -2.03 -0.27 -15.63
N GLU A 304 -2.68 -0.68 -14.53
CA GLU A 304 -2.73 0.10 -13.28
C GLU A 304 -1.32 0.38 -12.75
N HIS A 305 -0.44 -0.63 -12.70
CA HIS A 305 0.95 -0.44 -12.30
C HIS A 305 1.69 0.54 -13.22
N HIS A 306 1.50 0.40 -14.54
CA HIS A 306 2.14 1.26 -15.53
C HIS A 306 1.68 2.72 -15.39
N LEU A 307 0.38 2.96 -15.22
CA LEU A 307 -0.20 4.29 -15.02
C LEU A 307 0.25 4.93 -13.70
N ASN A 308 0.33 4.14 -12.62
CA ASN A 308 0.73 4.64 -11.31
C ASN A 308 2.22 5.00 -11.23
N LYS A 309 3.09 4.24 -11.91
CA LYS A 309 4.55 4.39 -11.75
C LYS A 309 5.24 5.03 -12.96
N LYS A 310 4.93 4.59 -14.18
CA LYS A 310 5.78 4.85 -15.36
C LYS A 310 5.23 5.92 -16.28
N TYR A 311 3.91 6.05 -16.37
CA TYR A 311 3.23 6.99 -17.26
C TYR A 311 3.72 8.44 -17.08
N TRP A 312 3.81 8.91 -15.84
CA TRP A 312 4.13 10.31 -15.54
C TRP A 312 5.54 10.72 -15.98
N ALA A 313 6.54 9.91 -15.71
CA ALA A 313 7.90 10.17 -16.19
C ALA A 313 7.95 10.21 -17.71
N ARG A 314 7.27 9.27 -18.36
CA ARG A 314 7.21 9.23 -19.83
C ARG A 314 6.51 10.46 -20.40
N LEU A 315 5.46 10.97 -19.76
CA LEU A 315 4.78 12.20 -20.14
C LEU A 315 5.69 13.42 -20.01
N ILE A 316 6.43 13.54 -18.89
CA ILE A 316 7.42 14.60 -18.65
C ILE A 316 8.50 14.58 -19.73
N LEU A 317 9.04 13.40 -20.04
CA LEU A 317 10.05 13.22 -21.09
C LEU A 317 9.49 13.66 -22.46
N LYS A 318 8.30 13.17 -22.86
CA LYS A 318 7.65 13.54 -24.13
C LYS A 318 7.48 15.07 -24.25
N ARG A 319 7.02 15.75 -23.19
CA ARG A 319 6.84 17.21 -23.17
C ARG A 319 8.16 17.99 -23.33
N ASN A 320 9.25 17.43 -22.83
CA ASN A 320 10.60 17.98 -22.97
C ASN A 320 11.34 17.48 -24.22
N GLN A 321 10.62 16.91 -25.19
CA GLN A 321 11.17 16.39 -26.45
C GLN A 321 12.19 15.25 -26.27
N ILE A 322 12.24 14.64 -25.08
CA ILE A 322 13.00 13.42 -24.81
C ILE A 322 12.07 12.23 -25.10
N ARG A 323 12.42 11.41 -26.08
CA ARG A 323 11.52 10.36 -26.57
C ARG A 323 11.70 9.08 -25.75
N PRO A 324 10.72 8.66 -24.91
CA PRO A 324 10.82 7.37 -24.24
C PRO A 324 10.54 6.21 -25.22
N SER A 325 10.84 4.96 -24.83
CA SER A 325 10.49 3.75 -25.59
C SER A 325 9.01 3.74 -25.99
N ALA A 326 8.64 3.22 -27.16
CA ALA A 326 7.23 3.12 -27.49
C ALA A 326 6.56 2.06 -26.60
N ILE A 327 5.45 2.46 -25.97
CA ILE A 327 4.54 1.56 -25.27
C ILE A 327 3.12 2.00 -25.58
N GLY A 328 2.23 1.05 -25.71
CA GLY A 328 0.80 1.31 -25.80
C GLY A 328 0.02 0.02 -25.62
N PHE A 329 -1.29 0.15 -25.77
CA PHE A 329 -2.23 -0.88 -25.41
C PHE A 329 -2.97 -1.32 -26.66
N PHE A 330 -2.85 -2.59 -26.99
CA PHE A 330 -3.52 -3.16 -28.15
C PHE A 330 -4.75 -3.91 -27.68
N CYS A 331 -5.91 -3.47 -28.17
CA CYS A 331 -7.22 -3.95 -27.78
C CYS A 331 -7.88 -4.63 -28.98
N TYR A 332 -8.34 -5.86 -28.84
CA TYR A 332 -8.90 -6.66 -29.94
C TYR A 332 -9.82 -7.79 -29.43
N GLU A 333 -10.73 -8.26 -30.27
CA GLU A 333 -11.42 -9.54 -30.07
C GLU A 333 -10.74 -10.61 -30.92
N LYS A 334 -10.47 -11.78 -30.34
CA LYS A 334 -9.67 -12.84 -30.98
C LYS A 334 -10.22 -13.29 -32.34
N GLN A 335 -11.55 -13.44 -32.48
CA GLN A 335 -12.16 -13.85 -33.75
C GLN A 335 -12.18 -12.74 -34.82
N GLN A 336 -12.01 -11.49 -34.40
CA GLN A 336 -12.06 -10.34 -35.30
C GLN A 336 -10.66 -9.81 -35.64
N LEU A 337 -9.61 -10.27 -34.96
CA LEU A 337 -8.24 -9.87 -35.22
C LEU A 337 -7.80 -10.32 -36.61
N THR A 338 -7.40 -9.38 -37.45
CA THR A 338 -6.89 -9.67 -38.80
C THR A 338 -5.38 -9.45 -38.90
N MET A 339 -4.76 -10.05 -39.92
CA MET A 339 -3.35 -9.80 -40.24
C MET A 339 -3.09 -8.31 -40.57
N ALA A 340 -4.06 -7.61 -41.15
CA ALA A 340 -3.93 -6.19 -41.46
C ALA A 340 -3.82 -5.33 -40.18
N ASP A 341 -4.58 -5.68 -39.14
CA ASP A 341 -4.50 -5.00 -37.84
C ASP A 341 -3.12 -5.18 -37.20
N VAL A 342 -2.58 -6.40 -37.28
CA VAL A 342 -1.24 -6.71 -36.75
C VAL A 342 -0.13 -6.05 -37.57
N GLN A 343 -0.28 -5.91 -38.89
CA GLN A 343 0.65 -5.15 -39.72
C GLN A 343 0.62 -3.65 -39.38
N ALA A 344 -0.56 -3.09 -39.10
CA ALA A 344 -0.69 -1.69 -38.65
C ALA A 344 -0.06 -1.48 -37.27
N LEU A 345 -0.22 -2.44 -36.36
CA LEU A 345 0.47 -2.48 -35.07
C LEU A 345 1.99 -2.58 -35.24
N GLN A 346 2.48 -3.47 -36.11
CA GLN A 346 3.91 -3.65 -36.37
C GLN A 346 4.57 -2.36 -36.83
N GLN A 347 3.92 -1.56 -37.67
CA GLN A 347 4.46 -0.27 -38.14
C GLN A 347 4.71 0.74 -37.01
N ARG A 348 4.11 0.53 -35.83
CA ARG A 348 4.34 1.37 -34.63
C ARG A 348 5.58 0.93 -33.83
N ILE A 349 6.00 -0.32 -33.97
CA ILE A 349 7.16 -0.91 -33.27
C ILE A 349 8.40 -0.74 -34.14
N ARG A 350 9.45 -0.10 -33.61
CA ARG A 350 10.66 0.20 -34.38
C ARG A 350 11.80 -0.77 -34.11
N THR A 351 11.71 -1.51 -33.02
CA THR A 351 12.70 -2.50 -32.62
C THR A 351 12.40 -3.84 -33.28
N GLU A 352 13.44 -4.63 -33.54
CA GLU A 352 13.31 -6.01 -34.05
C GLU A 352 12.62 -6.94 -33.03
N LEU A 353 12.63 -6.56 -31.75
CA LEU A 353 11.99 -7.28 -30.66
C LEU A 353 10.96 -6.39 -29.96
N LEU A 354 9.89 -7.00 -29.48
CA LEU A 354 8.91 -6.37 -28.61
C LEU A 354 8.63 -7.25 -27.40
N GLU A 355 8.02 -6.64 -26.39
CA GLU A 355 7.51 -7.32 -25.21
C GLU A 355 5.99 -7.11 -25.14
N ILE A 356 5.24 -8.22 -25.05
CA ILE A 356 3.80 -8.23 -24.78
C ILE A 356 3.63 -8.57 -23.31
N ARG A 357 2.95 -7.72 -22.55
CA ARG A 357 2.66 -7.92 -21.13
C ARG A 357 1.17 -8.14 -20.89
N ILE A 358 0.89 -9.14 -20.06
CA ILE A 358 -0.42 -9.52 -19.53
C ILE A 358 -0.28 -9.77 -18.03
N ASP A 359 -1.39 -9.88 -17.29
CA ASP A 359 -1.32 -10.04 -15.83
C ASP A 359 -0.66 -11.37 -15.41
N GLU A 360 -0.74 -12.39 -16.25
CA GLU A 360 -0.10 -13.70 -16.04
C GLU A 360 1.41 -13.73 -16.37
N GLY A 361 1.95 -12.67 -16.98
CA GLY A 361 3.37 -12.60 -17.33
C GLY A 361 3.67 -11.79 -18.60
N TYR A 362 4.80 -12.09 -19.22
CA TYR A 362 5.25 -11.37 -20.42
C TYR A 362 5.85 -12.31 -21.46
N TYR A 363 5.75 -11.90 -22.72
CA TYR A 363 6.35 -12.58 -23.86
C TYR A 363 7.29 -11.62 -24.57
N ARG A 364 8.57 -12.00 -24.69
CA ARG A 364 9.54 -11.33 -25.57
C ARG A 364 9.62 -12.06 -26.88
N MET A 365 9.51 -11.34 -27.99
CA MET A 365 9.43 -11.96 -29.30
C MET A 365 9.82 -11.00 -30.43
N PRO A 366 10.12 -11.52 -31.63
CA PRO A 366 10.31 -10.68 -32.82
C PRO A 366 9.07 -9.86 -33.16
N SER A 367 9.27 -8.66 -33.69
CA SER A 367 8.19 -7.76 -34.13
C SER A 367 7.60 -8.13 -35.50
N GLU A 368 8.00 -9.25 -36.10
CA GLU A 368 7.44 -9.78 -37.36
C GLU A 368 5.92 -10.03 -37.24
N ALA A 369 5.13 -9.51 -38.20
CA ALA A 369 3.68 -9.56 -38.17
C ALA A 369 3.11 -10.99 -38.02
N ASP A 370 3.66 -11.98 -38.74
CA ASP A 370 3.16 -13.36 -38.68
C ASP A 370 3.29 -13.96 -37.27
N LYS A 371 4.46 -13.79 -36.64
CA LYS A 371 4.71 -14.25 -35.27
C LYS A 371 3.83 -13.50 -34.27
N LEU A 372 3.71 -12.18 -34.43
CA LEU A 372 2.88 -11.33 -33.58
C LEU A 372 1.40 -11.73 -33.66
N TYR A 373 0.91 -12.02 -34.86
CA TYR A 373 -0.46 -12.49 -35.09
C TYR A 373 -0.71 -13.84 -34.40
N GLU A 374 0.18 -14.82 -34.58
CA GLU A 374 0.09 -16.11 -33.89
C GLU A 374 0.07 -15.96 -32.36
N ARG A 375 0.90 -15.06 -31.81
CA ARG A 375 0.93 -14.82 -30.36
C ARG A 375 -0.33 -14.14 -29.86
N LEU A 376 -0.83 -13.11 -30.54
CA LEU A 376 -2.05 -12.42 -30.16
C LEU A 376 -3.28 -13.33 -30.28
N GLN A 377 -3.31 -14.21 -31.28
CA GLN A 377 -4.34 -15.26 -31.38
C GLN A 377 -4.28 -16.28 -30.23
N ALA A 378 -3.13 -16.45 -29.58
CA ALA A 378 -2.99 -17.32 -28.41
C ALA A 378 -3.31 -16.63 -27.07
N ILE A 379 -3.57 -15.31 -27.06
CA ILE A 379 -3.84 -14.53 -25.86
C ILE A 379 -5.32 -14.11 -25.84
N GLY A 380 -5.99 -14.38 -24.71
CA GLY A 380 -7.39 -14.03 -24.46
C GLY A 380 -8.40 -15.14 -24.79
N GLU A 381 -9.64 -14.94 -24.35
CA GLU A 381 -10.73 -15.90 -24.51
C GLU A 381 -11.60 -15.58 -25.73
N ASP A 382 -12.21 -16.61 -26.30
CA ASP A 382 -13.13 -16.49 -27.43
C ASP A 382 -14.33 -15.60 -27.02
N HIS A 383 -14.72 -14.66 -27.89
CA HIS A 383 -15.82 -13.71 -27.67
C HIS A 383 -15.61 -12.71 -26.52
N SER A 384 -14.37 -12.54 -26.07
CA SER A 384 -13.99 -11.54 -25.07
C SER A 384 -13.11 -10.43 -25.67
N LEU A 385 -13.19 -9.23 -25.11
CA LEU A 385 -12.29 -8.13 -25.45
C LEU A 385 -10.95 -8.37 -24.77
N THR A 386 -9.91 -8.61 -25.56
CA THR A 386 -8.54 -8.79 -25.09
C THR A 386 -7.80 -7.47 -25.15
N VAL A 387 -7.13 -7.11 -24.06
CA VAL A 387 -6.21 -5.97 -24.03
C VAL A 387 -4.85 -6.46 -23.58
N VAL A 388 -3.83 -6.09 -24.35
CA VAL A 388 -2.43 -6.39 -24.03
C VAL A 388 -1.60 -5.11 -24.02
N CYS A 389 -0.62 -5.05 -23.13
CA CYS A 389 0.37 -3.99 -23.13
C CYS A 389 1.52 -4.39 -24.07
N ILE A 390 1.84 -3.57 -25.06
CA ILE A 390 2.94 -3.83 -26.01
C ILE A 390 3.97 -2.72 -25.86
N SER A 391 5.20 -3.10 -25.58
CA SER A 391 6.35 -2.20 -25.52
C SER A 391 7.47 -2.64 -26.45
N GLU A 392 8.21 -1.67 -26.98
CA GLU A 392 9.51 -1.92 -27.61
C GLU A 392 10.47 -2.57 -26.62
N PHE A 393 11.27 -3.52 -27.10
CA PHE A 393 12.33 -4.16 -26.33
C PHE A 393 13.68 -3.88 -27.01
N PRO A 394 14.32 -2.73 -26.70
CA PRO A 394 15.68 -2.47 -27.17
C PRO A 394 16.64 -3.46 -26.49
N GLN A 395 17.61 -3.98 -27.23
CA GLN A 395 18.63 -4.86 -26.67
C GLN A 395 19.75 -4.00 -26.06
N PRO A 396 19.81 -3.81 -24.74
CA PRO A 396 20.79 -2.90 -24.18
C PRO A 396 22.22 -3.37 -24.44
N GLU A 397 23.02 -2.49 -25.05
CA GLU A 397 24.48 -2.60 -25.09
C GLU A 397 25.07 -2.16 -23.76
N LYS A 398 24.40 -1.21 -23.10
CA LYS A 398 24.69 -0.73 -21.74
C LYS A 398 23.38 -0.48 -21.00
N SER A 399 23.45 -0.60 -19.69
CA SER A 399 22.35 -0.24 -18.78
C SER A 399 22.94 0.45 -17.56
N GLY A 400 22.18 1.35 -16.96
CA GLY A 400 22.69 2.09 -15.83
C GLY A 400 21.65 2.85 -15.03
N TYR A 401 22.15 3.42 -13.95
CA TYR A 401 21.44 4.33 -13.05
C TYR A 401 22.02 5.72 -13.20
N SER A 402 21.19 6.73 -12.95
CA SER A 402 21.68 8.10 -12.80
C SER A 402 20.83 8.88 -11.84
N LYS A 403 21.47 9.76 -11.06
CA LYS A 403 20.82 10.57 -10.03
C LYS A 403 21.51 11.91 -9.89
N GLN A 404 20.73 12.97 -9.73
CA GLN A 404 21.25 14.29 -9.38
C GLN A 404 21.52 14.37 -7.86
N ILE A 405 22.71 14.83 -7.48
CA ILE A 405 23.11 15.10 -6.11
C ILE A 405 23.74 16.50 -6.09
N GLY A 406 23.01 17.48 -5.54
CA GLY A 406 23.39 18.88 -5.62
C GLY A 406 23.52 19.34 -7.08
N ASN A 407 24.67 19.91 -7.44
CA ASN A 407 24.98 20.38 -8.80
C ASN A 407 25.70 19.35 -9.68
N ARG A 408 25.63 18.06 -9.31
CA ARG A 408 26.26 16.97 -10.06
C ARG A 408 25.23 15.88 -10.35
N ILE A 409 25.45 15.14 -11.44
CA ILE A 409 24.75 13.90 -11.75
C ILE A 409 25.76 12.77 -11.61
N ILE A 410 25.43 11.80 -10.78
CA ILE A 410 26.17 10.55 -10.64
C ILE A 410 25.57 9.57 -11.64
N ILE A 411 26.41 8.94 -12.45
CA ILE A 411 26.03 7.94 -13.44
C ILE A 411 26.76 6.64 -13.12
N GLU A 412 26.03 5.55 -13.05
CA GLU A 412 26.56 4.20 -12.85
C GLU A 412 26.12 3.30 -13.99
N THR A 413 27.07 2.64 -14.66
CA THR A 413 26.80 1.91 -15.90
C THR A 413 27.50 0.56 -15.94
N ILE A 414 26.84 -0.43 -16.55
CA ILE A 414 27.40 -1.74 -16.91
C ILE A 414 27.19 -2.04 -18.40
N ASN A 415 28.03 -2.94 -18.92
CA ASN A 415 27.83 -3.49 -20.26
C ASN A 415 26.70 -4.52 -20.25
N GLY A 416 25.85 -4.49 -21.28
CA GLY A 416 24.70 -5.37 -21.46
C GLY A 416 23.46 -4.94 -20.67
N GLY A 417 22.57 -5.90 -20.42
CA GLY A 417 21.36 -5.68 -19.62
C GLY A 417 21.60 -5.65 -18.11
N PHE A 418 20.66 -5.07 -17.36
CA PHE A 418 20.66 -4.96 -15.89
C PHE A 418 20.89 -6.26 -15.11
N ASN A 419 20.76 -7.44 -15.73
CA ASN A 419 21.05 -8.71 -15.06
C ASN A 419 22.47 -8.79 -14.47
N GLY A 420 23.45 -8.08 -15.05
CA GLY A 420 24.79 -7.99 -14.47
C GLY A 420 24.77 -7.37 -13.08
N MET A 421 24.02 -6.27 -12.91
CA MET A 421 23.80 -5.63 -11.62
C MET A 421 22.90 -6.48 -10.71
N TRP A 422 21.74 -6.95 -11.21
CA TRP A 422 20.74 -7.61 -10.37
C TRP A 422 21.10 -9.02 -9.90
N LYS A 423 21.82 -9.80 -10.71
CA LYS A 423 22.12 -11.22 -10.41
C LYS A 423 23.52 -11.44 -9.91
N ASP A 424 24.48 -10.73 -10.48
CA ASP A 424 25.91 -10.97 -10.24
C ASP A 424 26.58 -9.86 -9.42
N GLY A 425 25.86 -8.79 -9.07
CA GLY A 425 26.42 -7.67 -8.31
C GLY A 425 27.58 -6.98 -9.03
N GLN A 426 27.49 -6.90 -10.37
CA GLN A 426 28.55 -6.32 -11.20
C GLN A 426 28.86 -4.89 -10.76
N ILE A 427 30.13 -4.62 -10.44
CA ILE A 427 30.59 -3.27 -10.07
C ILE A 427 30.43 -2.35 -11.29
N PRO A 428 29.61 -1.29 -11.22
CA PRO A 428 29.39 -0.39 -12.34
C PRO A 428 30.55 0.59 -12.52
N SER A 429 30.86 0.94 -13.77
CA SER A 429 31.64 2.15 -14.05
C SER A 429 30.88 3.37 -13.56
N ARG A 430 31.61 4.33 -12.97
CA ARG A 430 31.04 5.49 -12.30
C ARG A 430 31.54 6.78 -12.93
N TYR A 431 30.62 7.71 -13.12
CA TYR A 431 30.90 9.06 -13.60
C TYR A 431 30.23 10.06 -12.67
N GLU A 432 30.94 11.15 -12.37
CA GLU A 432 30.34 12.35 -11.79
C GLU A 432 30.39 13.44 -12.85
N VAL A 433 29.23 13.97 -13.21
CA VAL A 433 29.09 14.92 -14.33
C VAL A 433 28.41 16.19 -13.82
N THR A 434 28.82 17.36 -14.31
CA THR A 434 28.11 18.61 -14.04
C THR A 434 26.75 18.65 -14.76
N LEU A 435 25.87 19.57 -14.36
CA LEU A 435 24.59 19.76 -15.04
C LEU A 435 24.72 20.25 -16.50
N ASP A 436 25.92 20.69 -16.90
CA ASP A 436 26.25 21.09 -18.26
C ASP A 436 26.88 19.94 -19.09
N GLY A 437 27.08 18.76 -18.49
CA GLY A 437 27.62 17.58 -19.16
C GLY A 437 29.14 17.41 -19.06
N GLU A 438 29.83 18.21 -18.26
CA GLU A 438 31.29 18.09 -18.07
C GLU A 438 31.63 16.99 -17.05
N ILE A 439 32.55 16.08 -17.41
CA ILE A 439 32.99 14.99 -16.54
C ILE A 439 33.92 15.53 -15.46
N ALA A 440 33.49 15.45 -14.19
CA ALA A 440 34.28 15.82 -13.03
C ALA A 440 35.06 14.64 -12.42
N LEU A 441 34.52 13.42 -12.54
CA LEU A 441 35.15 12.16 -12.12
C LEU A 441 34.76 11.04 -13.10
N GLN A 442 35.70 10.15 -13.38
CA GLN A 442 35.48 8.96 -14.19
C GLN A 442 36.25 7.76 -13.63
N GLU A 443 35.53 6.70 -13.30
CA GLU A 443 36.05 5.41 -12.84
C GLU A 443 35.49 4.31 -13.75
N VAL A 444 36.34 3.82 -14.66
CA VAL A 444 35.94 2.79 -15.64
C VAL A 444 36.37 1.42 -15.14
N TYR A 445 35.41 0.51 -15.01
CA TYR A 445 35.69 -0.90 -14.71
C TYR A 445 35.57 -1.77 -15.96
N SER A 446 36.47 -2.75 -16.05
CA SER A 446 36.50 -3.73 -17.13
C SER A 446 36.12 -5.10 -16.61
N ILE A 447 35.11 -5.72 -17.22
CA ILE A 447 34.50 -6.95 -16.70
C ILE A 447 34.51 -8.03 -17.79
N PRO A 448 34.90 -9.28 -17.47
CA PRO A 448 35.10 -10.34 -18.47
C PRO A 448 33.79 -11.00 -18.92
N TYR A 449 32.63 -10.40 -18.65
CA TYR A 449 31.35 -10.88 -19.13
C TYR A 449 30.33 -9.75 -19.27
N LYS A 450 29.28 -10.00 -20.05
CA LYS A 450 28.04 -9.22 -20.00
C LYS A 450 26.83 -10.10 -20.27
N TYR A 451 25.65 -9.60 -19.90
CA TYR A 451 24.40 -10.21 -20.30
C TYR A 451 23.95 -9.64 -21.64
N GLU A 452 23.93 -10.49 -22.67
CA GLU A 452 23.34 -10.18 -23.98
C GLU A 452 22.02 -10.95 -24.10
N PHE A 453 21.05 -10.36 -24.80
CA PHE A 453 19.81 -11.06 -25.12
C PHE A 453 20.03 -11.91 -26.39
N ASP A 454 19.77 -13.22 -26.30
CA ASP A 454 19.88 -14.12 -27.44
C ASP A 454 18.56 -14.12 -28.21
N MET A 455 18.57 -13.52 -29.41
CA MET A 455 17.39 -13.41 -30.26
C MET A 455 16.84 -14.76 -30.75
N ARG A 456 17.67 -15.81 -30.82
CA ARG A 456 17.24 -17.14 -31.27
C ARG A 456 16.54 -17.89 -30.15
N LEU A 457 17.05 -17.75 -28.93
CA LEU A 457 16.54 -18.45 -27.74
C LEU A 457 15.56 -17.60 -26.91
N LEU A 458 15.37 -16.33 -27.28
CA LEU A 458 14.53 -15.33 -26.62
C LEU A 458 14.78 -15.25 -25.10
N ARG A 459 16.05 -15.32 -24.70
CA ARG A 459 16.48 -15.31 -23.30
C ARG A 459 17.79 -14.57 -23.10
N TRP A 460 18.02 -14.13 -21.87
CA TRP A 460 19.30 -13.56 -21.47
C TRP A 460 20.38 -14.64 -21.36
N ASN A 461 21.53 -14.40 -21.97
CA ASN A 461 22.70 -15.25 -21.88
C ASN A 461 23.88 -14.47 -21.27
N LYS A 462 24.54 -15.06 -20.28
CA LYS A 462 25.80 -14.55 -19.75
C LYS A 462 26.93 -14.97 -20.70
N LYS A 463 27.55 -14.01 -21.37
CA LYS A 463 28.62 -14.24 -22.34
C LYS A 463 29.95 -13.77 -21.78
N TRP A 464 30.93 -14.67 -21.81
CA TRP A 464 32.28 -14.41 -21.32
C TRP A 464 33.21 -13.97 -22.45
N TYR A 465 34.10 -13.03 -22.13
CA TYR A 465 35.14 -12.52 -23.02
C TYR A 465 36.51 -12.92 -22.48
N GLN A 466 37.43 -13.24 -23.40
CA GLN A 466 38.82 -13.57 -23.03
C GLN A 466 39.55 -12.36 -22.45
N THR A 467 39.19 -11.16 -22.90
CA THR A 467 39.72 -9.89 -22.40
C THR A 467 38.58 -9.10 -21.76
N PRO A 468 38.72 -8.62 -20.51
CA PRO A 468 37.74 -7.75 -19.87
C PRO A 468 37.42 -6.54 -20.75
N VAL A 469 36.14 -6.26 -20.93
CA VAL A 469 35.67 -5.14 -21.77
C VAL A 469 35.37 -3.95 -20.86
N PRO A 470 35.97 -2.77 -21.09
CA PRO A 470 35.66 -1.57 -20.31
C PRO A 470 34.20 -1.18 -20.52
N CYS A 471 33.52 -0.72 -19.47
CA CYS A 471 32.20 -0.12 -19.60
C CYS A 471 32.33 1.40 -19.63
N GLU A 472 32.34 1.96 -20.84
CA GLU A 472 32.45 3.41 -21.05
C GLU A 472 31.13 3.98 -21.58
N VAL A 473 30.74 5.16 -21.08
CA VAL A 473 29.72 6.00 -21.72
C VAL A 473 30.38 7.07 -22.59
N THR A 474 29.83 7.29 -23.78
CA THR A 474 30.30 8.33 -24.69
C THR A 474 29.84 9.72 -24.22
N GLU A 475 30.47 10.78 -24.72
CA GLU A 475 30.03 12.16 -24.42
C GLU A 475 28.57 12.41 -24.82
N ASP A 476 28.13 11.83 -25.95
CA ASP A 476 26.74 11.94 -26.41
C ASP A 476 25.77 11.18 -25.49
N GLU A 477 26.14 9.98 -25.04
CA GLU A 477 25.36 9.22 -24.05
C GLU A 477 25.26 9.98 -22.72
N ILE A 478 26.37 10.57 -22.25
CA ILE A 478 26.39 11.41 -21.04
C ILE A 478 25.44 12.59 -21.18
N TRP A 479 25.47 13.29 -22.32
CA TRP A 479 24.57 14.41 -22.55
C TRP A 479 23.11 13.98 -22.50
N GLN A 480 22.76 12.87 -23.16
CA GLN A 480 21.40 12.31 -23.11
C GLN A 480 20.99 11.92 -21.67
N ILE A 481 21.89 11.31 -20.89
CA ILE A 481 21.63 10.94 -19.48
C ILE A 481 21.40 12.20 -18.65
N VAL A 482 22.26 13.21 -18.77
CA VAL A 482 22.15 14.47 -18.05
C VAL A 482 20.81 15.16 -18.34
N GLN A 483 20.43 15.27 -19.62
CA GLN A 483 19.16 15.88 -20.00
C GLN A 483 17.96 15.14 -19.41
N MET A 484 17.94 13.80 -19.53
CA MET A 484 16.85 12.98 -19.01
C MET A 484 16.75 13.07 -17.48
N THR A 485 17.87 12.92 -16.78
CA THR A 485 17.92 12.89 -15.32
C THR A 485 17.59 14.25 -14.74
N LYS A 486 18.11 15.34 -15.32
CA LYS A 486 17.77 16.70 -14.90
C LYS A 486 16.28 17.00 -15.09
N VAL A 487 15.73 16.69 -16.27
CA VAL A 487 14.30 16.91 -16.55
C VAL A 487 13.41 16.15 -15.56
N LEU A 488 13.76 14.89 -15.24
CA LEU A 488 13.02 14.08 -14.29
C LEU A 488 13.21 14.55 -12.85
N GLU A 489 14.42 14.97 -12.46
CA GLU A 489 14.72 15.53 -11.14
C GLU A 489 13.98 16.86 -10.90
N ASP A 490 14.13 17.81 -11.82
CA ASP A 490 13.49 19.13 -11.77
C ASP A 490 11.95 19.01 -11.68
N SER A 491 11.41 17.96 -12.30
CA SER A 491 9.97 17.69 -12.29
C SER A 491 9.53 16.91 -11.05
N LEU A 492 10.17 15.81 -10.68
CA LEU A 492 9.63 14.83 -9.71
C LEU A 492 10.27 14.91 -8.31
N GLY A 493 11.47 15.50 -8.21
CA GLY A 493 12.26 15.66 -6.99
C GLY A 493 12.82 14.34 -6.43
N ASN A 494 14.13 14.30 -6.21
CA ASN A 494 14.90 13.20 -5.61
C ASN A 494 14.65 11.84 -6.28
N VAL A 495 14.92 11.75 -7.59
CA VAL A 495 14.71 10.52 -8.37
C VAL A 495 16.02 9.85 -8.76
N SER A 496 16.00 8.52 -8.78
CA SER A 496 17.01 7.69 -9.43
C SER A 496 16.42 7.12 -10.72
N VAL A 497 17.08 7.41 -11.84
CA VAL A 497 16.60 7.09 -13.19
C VAL A 497 17.35 5.88 -13.73
N GLU A 498 16.60 4.84 -14.11
CA GLU A 498 17.10 3.66 -14.80
C GLU A 498 17.02 3.86 -16.30
N TRP A 499 18.12 3.60 -17.00
CA TRP A 499 18.21 3.80 -18.43
C TRP A 499 18.95 2.65 -19.12
N THR A 500 18.65 2.49 -20.40
CA THR A 500 19.35 1.58 -21.31
C THR A 500 19.88 2.34 -22.51
N ALA A 501 21.02 1.91 -23.06
CA ALA A 501 21.58 2.46 -24.27
C ALA A 501 21.73 1.36 -25.34
N PHE A 502 21.35 1.67 -26.56
CA PHE A 502 21.50 0.81 -27.73
C PHE A 502 21.79 1.65 -28.98
N ASN A 503 22.85 1.31 -29.73
CA ASN A 503 23.29 2.07 -30.90
C ASN A 503 23.50 3.57 -30.61
N GLY A 504 24.01 3.91 -29.42
CA GLY A 504 24.23 5.29 -28.98
C GLY A 504 22.96 6.07 -28.60
N GLN A 505 21.79 5.44 -28.62
CA GLN A 505 20.54 6.07 -28.21
C GLN A 505 20.13 5.61 -26.81
N LEU A 506 19.85 6.57 -25.94
CA LEU A 506 19.37 6.34 -24.58
C LEU A 506 17.86 6.14 -24.54
N THR A 507 17.41 5.23 -23.69
CA THR A 507 16.00 4.94 -23.46
C THR A 507 15.72 4.87 -21.96
N TYR A 508 14.67 5.57 -21.53
CA TYR A 508 14.11 5.45 -20.19
C TYR A 508 13.57 4.04 -19.92
N PHE A 509 14.00 3.41 -18.83
CA PHE A 509 13.60 2.06 -18.44
C PHE A 509 12.65 2.06 -17.23
N ASP A 510 13.03 2.73 -16.14
CA ASP A 510 12.25 2.88 -14.92
C ASP A 510 12.78 4.05 -14.07
N LEU A 511 12.09 4.35 -12.98
CA LEU A 511 12.59 5.26 -11.94
C LEU A 511 12.20 4.78 -10.54
N SER A 512 12.93 5.29 -9.57
CA SER A 512 12.62 5.22 -8.15
C SER A 512 12.68 6.62 -7.53
N LYS A 513 11.74 6.92 -6.62
CA LYS A 513 11.76 8.15 -5.82
C LYS A 513 12.40 7.85 -4.47
N GLU A 514 13.43 8.59 -4.13
CA GLU A 514 14.13 8.45 -2.86
C GLU A 514 13.50 9.38 -1.82
N HIS A 515 13.31 8.87 -0.60
CA HIS A 515 12.67 9.63 0.48
C HIS A 515 13.67 10.38 1.37
N ASN A 516 14.98 10.17 1.16
CA ASN A 516 16.05 10.84 1.89
C ASN A 516 16.97 11.59 0.92
N ASP A 517 17.37 12.81 1.27
CA ASP A 517 18.43 13.53 0.57
C ASP A 517 19.77 12.85 0.83
N LEU A 518 20.43 12.39 -0.24
CA LEU A 518 21.82 11.95 -0.15
C LEU A 518 22.71 13.19 0.07
N LEU A 519 22.83 13.64 1.31
CA LEU A 519 23.84 14.62 1.69
C LEU A 519 25.22 13.96 1.57
N THR A 520 25.92 14.32 0.49
CA THR A 520 27.38 14.42 0.38
C THR A 520 28.20 13.42 1.20
N ASN A 521 28.30 12.18 0.72
CA ASN A 521 29.48 11.35 0.94
C ASN A 521 29.84 10.71 -0.40
N SER A 522 30.92 11.20 -1.02
CA SER A 522 31.47 10.67 -2.26
C SER A 522 31.98 9.25 -2.02
N GLY A 523 31.20 8.23 -2.39
CA GLY A 523 31.64 6.83 -2.31
C GLY A 523 30.55 5.76 -2.34
N SER A 524 29.26 6.10 -2.19
CA SER A 524 28.19 5.10 -2.13
C SER A 524 27.46 4.91 -3.46
N VAL A 525 27.33 3.64 -3.84
CA VAL A 525 26.60 3.11 -5.00
C VAL A 525 25.17 3.67 -5.10
N VAL A 526 24.71 4.00 -6.31
CA VAL A 526 23.47 4.76 -6.60
C VAL A 526 22.22 3.88 -6.77
N SER A 527 22.33 2.56 -6.58
CA SER A 527 21.16 1.67 -6.68
C SER A 527 21.21 0.46 -5.73
N ASN A 528 20.21 0.39 -4.84
CA ASN A 528 19.82 -0.82 -4.12
C ASN A 528 18.50 -1.36 -4.70
N GLY A 529 18.57 -2.21 -5.73
CA GLY A 529 17.46 -3.07 -6.16
C GLY A 529 17.97 -4.49 -6.39
N ILE A 530 17.35 -5.60 -5.99
CA ILE A 530 16.00 -5.91 -5.46
C ILE A 530 16.17 -7.06 -4.45
N GLY A 531 15.56 -6.93 -3.28
CA GLY A 531 15.28 -8.01 -2.32
C GLY A 531 14.14 -7.53 -1.40
N ARG A 532 13.10 -8.34 -1.18
CA ARG A 532 11.92 -7.92 -0.41
C ARG A 532 12.17 -8.06 1.10
N GLY A 533 12.11 -6.91 1.77
CA GLY A 533 12.29 -6.67 3.21
C GLY A 533 13.16 -5.41 3.37
N ARG A 534 12.77 -4.43 4.21
CA ARG A 534 13.61 -3.24 4.49
C ARG A 534 14.21 -3.36 5.88
N CYS A 535 15.50 -3.74 6.00
CA CYS A 535 16.27 -3.42 7.22
C CYS A 535 16.68 -1.93 7.23
N ARG A 536 16.52 -1.26 8.37
CA ARG A 536 17.06 0.08 8.61
C ARG A 536 18.41 -0.04 9.32
N ARG A 537 19.46 0.49 8.68
CA ARG A 537 20.79 0.69 9.28
C ARG A 537 20.72 1.87 10.24
N ILE A 538 21.15 1.71 11.49
CA ILE A 538 21.20 2.79 12.50
C ILE A 538 22.66 3.19 12.70
N GLU A 539 22.96 4.48 12.63
CA GLU A 539 24.27 5.03 13.00
C GLU A 539 24.42 5.08 14.54
N SER A 540 25.60 4.73 15.05
CA SER A 540 25.84 4.43 16.47
C SER A 540 25.62 5.59 17.44
N ASP A 541 25.42 6.80 16.94
CA ASP A 541 25.22 8.06 17.65
C ASP A 541 23.78 8.59 17.60
N ARG A 542 22.83 7.86 16.97
CA ARG A 542 21.42 8.30 16.81
C ARG A 542 20.39 7.28 17.31
N LEU A 543 20.57 6.81 18.55
CA LEU A 543 19.63 5.90 19.23
C LEU A 543 18.22 6.48 19.42
N ASP A 544 18.06 7.81 19.35
CA ASP A 544 16.78 8.50 19.53
C ASP A 544 15.80 8.31 18.34
N GLU A 545 16.26 7.82 17.18
CA GLU A 545 15.42 7.56 16.00
C GLU A 545 14.61 6.25 16.06
N LEU A 546 14.56 5.60 17.23
CA LEU A 546 14.05 4.23 17.40
C LEU A 546 12.54 4.03 17.14
N PHE A 547 11.78 5.10 16.95
CA PHE A 547 10.31 5.08 17.11
C PHE A 547 9.45 5.26 15.85
N ASP A 548 9.99 5.56 14.66
CA ASP A 548 9.16 6.01 13.52
C ASP A 548 8.91 5.02 12.36
N SER A 549 9.22 3.73 12.50
CA SER A 549 8.81 2.74 11.47
C SER A 549 8.77 1.30 12.01
N ILE A 550 7.60 0.65 12.00
CA ILE A 550 7.41 -0.74 12.46
C ILE A 550 6.96 -1.62 11.28
N HIS A 551 7.67 -2.71 11.00
CA HIS A 551 7.29 -3.77 10.06
C HIS A 551 7.14 -5.10 10.82
N GLU A 552 5.96 -5.73 10.78
CA GLU A 552 5.70 -7.02 11.46
C GLU A 552 5.99 -8.20 10.51
N ILE A 553 6.98 -9.05 10.84
CA ILE A 553 7.21 -10.36 10.18
C ILE A 553 7.09 -11.48 11.22
N ASN A 554 6.19 -12.43 10.97
CA ASN A 554 5.78 -13.45 11.95
C ASN A 554 6.16 -14.90 11.58
N ILE A 555 6.78 -15.13 10.42
CA ILE A 555 7.16 -16.48 9.92
C ILE A 555 8.62 -16.54 9.45
N ILE A 556 9.27 -17.71 9.62
CA ILE A 556 10.66 -17.97 9.19
C ILE A 556 10.77 -19.28 8.38
N PRO A 557 11.66 -19.39 7.38
CA PRO A 557 11.84 -20.63 6.61
C PRO A 557 12.36 -21.79 7.47
N THR A 558 11.91 -23.02 7.23
CA THR A 558 12.37 -24.24 7.93
C THR A 558 13.82 -24.62 7.62
N GLU A 559 14.31 -24.25 6.43
CA GLU A 559 15.68 -24.49 5.98
C GLU A 559 16.70 -23.57 6.69
N ALA A 560 16.22 -22.42 7.18
CA ALA A 560 16.96 -21.56 8.07
C ALA A 560 16.66 -22.03 9.51
N TYR A 561 17.57 -22.77 10.18
CA TYR A 561 17.99 -22.51 11.57
C TYR A 561 18.40 -23.70 12.46
N ILE A 562 19.48 -23.42 13.19
CA ILE A 562 20.03 -24.08 14.39
C ILE A 562 19.03 -24.13 15.58
N TYR A 563 18.05 -23.22 15.64
CA TYR A 563 17.08 -23.15 16.75
C TYR A 563 16.18 -24.39 16.81
N ILE A 564 15.79 -24.95 15.66
CA ILE A 564 15.00 -26.19 15.58
C ILE A 564 15.75 -27.36 16.25
N LYS A 565 17.07 -27.41 16.09
CA LYS A 565 17.91 -28.45 16.70
C LYS A 565 18.05 -28.27 18.21
N SER A 566 17.91 -27.04 18.69
CA SER A 566 18.16 -26.66 20.08
C SER A 566 16.89 -26.67 20.93
N PHE A 567 15.77 -26.15 20.41
CA PHE A 567 14.49 -26.00 21.11
C PHE A 567 13.30 -26.42 20.23
N PRO A 568 13.27 -27.66 19.71
CA PRO A 568 12.19 -28.13 18.84
C PRO A 568 10.80 -28.02 19.51
N GLN A 569 10.75 -28.24 20.82
CA GLN A 569 9.51 -28.18 21.59
C GLN A 569 8.89 -26.77 21.72
N ASN A 570 9.67 -25.72 21.44
CA ASN A 570 9.23 -24.33 21.57
C ASN A 570 8.65 -23.77 20.26
N LEU A 571 8.55 -24.57 19.19
CA LEU A 571 8.19 -24.09 17.86
C LEU A 571 6.76 -24.48 17.48
N TYR A 572 6.11 -23.61 16.71
CA TYR A 572 4.88 -23.93 15.99
C TYR A 572 5.21 -24.12 14.50
N ALA A 573 4.90 -25.30 13.98
CA ALA A 573 4.96 -25.57 12.54
C ALA A 573 3.67 -25.09 11.87
N VAL A 574 3.81 -24.54 10.66
CA VAL A 574 2.67 -24.08 9.87
C VAL A 574 2.27 -25.17 8.88
N SER A 575 0.97 -25.46 8.80
CA SER A 575 0.40 -26.32 7.76
C SER A 575 -0.47 -25.49 6.83
N GLU A 576 -0.51 -25.86 5.56
CA GLU A 576 -1.23 -25.15 4.51
C GLU A 576 -2.02 -26.12 3.62
N PHE A 577 -3.12 -25.65 3.02
CA PHE A 577 -3.80 -26.38 1.96
C PHE A 577 -3.13 -26.08 0.61
N PRO A 578 -2.83 -27.10 -0.21
CA PRO A 578 -2.38 -26.88 -1.58
C PRO A 578 -3.42 -26.08 -2.37
N HIS A 579 -2.98 -25.09 -3.16
CA HIS A 579 -3.84 -24.35 -4.09
C HIS A 579 -4.20 -25.20 -5.31
N GLN A 580 -4.96 -26.28 -5.09
CA GLN A 580 -5.45 -27.20 -6.11
C GLN A 580 -6.95 -27.34 -5.93
N ASN A 581 -7.72 -27.01 -6.97
CA ASN A 581 -9.18 -26.96 -6.86
C ASN A 581 -9.78 -28.29 -6.38
N ALA A 582 -9.23 -29.43 -6.84
CA ALA A 582 -9.65 -30.76 -6.39
C ALA A 582 -9.48 -31.01 -4.88
N VAL A 583 -8.45 -30.41 -4.26
CA VAL A 583 -8.23 -30.52 -2.81
C VAL A 583 -9.19 -29.61 -2.06
N LEU A 584 -9.41 -28.38 -2.56
CA LEU A 584 -10.31 -27.41 -1.94
C LEU A 584 -11.78 -27.86 -2.00
N GLU A 585 -12.19 -28.52 -3.08
CA GLU A 585 -13.52 -29.14 -3.19
C GLU A 585 -13.68 -30.28 -2.19
N GLN A 586 -12.69 -31.17 -2.06
CA GLN A 586 -12.74 -32.26 -1.09
C GLN A 586 -12.78 -31.77 0.37
N VAL A 587 -12.10 -30.68 0.69
CA VAL A 587 -12.10 -30.07 2.03
C VAL A 587 -13.49 -29.52 2.42
N LYS A 588 -14.28 -29.04 1.46
CA LYS A 588 -15.61 -28.47 1.75
C LYS A 588 -16.62 -29.52 2.22
N ASP A 589 -16.45 -30.76 1.80
CA ASP A 589 -17.42 -31.84 2.00
C ASP A 589 -16.94 -32.93 2.98
N ASP A 590 -15.76 -32.75 3.60
CA ASP A 590 -15.10 -33.78 4.45
C ASP A 590 -14.73 -33.23 5.84
N ASP A 591 -15.39 -33.76 6.87
CA ASP A 591 -15.14 -33.41 8.28
C ASP A 591 -13.72 -33.79 8.77
N GLU A 592 -13.02 -34.69 8.07
CA GLU A 592 -11.62 -35.03 8.32
C GLU A 592 -10.64 -34.21 7.47
N TYR A 593 -10.93 -32.91 7.28
CA TYR A 593 -10.17 -32.00 6.41
C TYR A 593 -8.65 -31.95 6.65
N HIS A 594 -8.21 -32.26 7.87
CA HIS A 594 -6.82 -32.20 8.29
C HIS A 594 -5.90 -33.14 7.47
N LYS A 595 -6.43 -34.19 6.85
CA LYS A 595 -5.66 -35.09 5.96
C LYS A 595 -5.21 -34.44 4.64
N TYR A 596 -5.83 -33.31 4.27
CA TYR A 596 -5.50 -32.55 3.07
C TYR A 596 -4.46 -31.45 3.31
N LEU A 597 -4.07 -31.23 4.58
CA LEU A 597 -3.02 -30.30 4.94
C LEU A 597 -1.65 -30.85 4.53
N ARG A 598 -0.78 -29.98 4.04
CA ARG A 598 0.65 -30.24 3.92
C ARG A 598 1.43 -29.37 4.88
N THR A 599 2.55 -29.87 5.38
CA THR A 599 3.48 -29.06 6.16
C THR A 599 4.09 -27.99 5.27
N SER A 600 4.04 -26.73 5.71
CA SER A 600 4.67 -25.62 5.03
C SER A 600 6.17 -25.62 5.27
N ASN A 601 6.94 -24.93 4.41
CA ASN A 601 8.37 -24.69 4.62
C ASN A 601 8.63 -23.52 5.57
N TYR A 602 7.67 -23.18 6.43
CA TYR A 602 7.74 -22.07 7.37
C TYR A 602 7.35 -22.48 8.79
N LEU A 603 7.93 -21.79 9.76
CA LEU A 603 7.61 -21.85 11.18
C LEU A 603 7.14 -20.48 11.67
N LEU A 604 6.33 -20.44 12.71
CA LEU A 604 6.09 -19.17 13.41
C LEU A 604 7.36 -18.75 14.14
N SER A 605 7.72 -17.47 14.01
CA SER A 605 9.03 -17.00 14.48
C SER A 605 9.13 -16.99 16.01
N PRO A 606 10.11 -17.69 16.64
CA PRO A 606 10.27 -17.68 18.09
C PRO A 606 11.14 -16.52 18.60
N ALA A 607 11.77 -15.78 17.69
CA ALA A 607 12.61 -14.61 17.92
C ALA A 607 12.46 -13.65 16.73
N VAL A 608 12.72 -12.37 16.94
CA VAL A 608 12.61 -11.37 15.87
C VAL A 608 13.87 -11.42 15.00
N CYS A 609 15.06 -11.54 15.56
CA CYS A 609 16.36 -11.35 14.93
C CYS A 609 16.65 -12.25 13.72
N PHE A 610 15.94 -13.37 13.57
CA PHE A 610 16.23 -14.36 12.54
C PHE A 610 16.09 -13.85 11.11
N HIS A 611 15.13 -12.95 10.85
CA HIS A 611 15.00 -12.33 9.53
C HIS A 611 16.20 -11.44 9.19
N CYS A 612 16.82 -10.78 10.18
CA CYS A 612 18.00 -9.94 9.96
C CYS A 612 19.17 -10.77 9.38
N TYR A 613 19.37 -11.99 9.88
CA TYR A 613 20.43 -12.86 9.37
C TYR A 613 20.09 -13.49 8.01
N GLU A 614 18.82 -13.78 7.75
CA GLU A 614 18.39 -14.25 6.43
C GLU A 614 18.57 -13.14 5.37
N GLU A 615 18.32 -11.88 5.73
CA GLU A 615 18.57 -10.72 4.85
C GLU A 615 20.06 -10.52 4.57
N LEU A 616 20.93 -10.79 5.56
CA LEU A 616 22.39 -10.71 5.43
C LEU A 616 23.01 -11.97 4.83
N LYS A 617 22.22 -12.96 4.40
CA LYS A 617 22.75 -14.27 4.01
C LYS A 617 23.70 -14.17 2.81
N ASN A 618 24.87 -14.80 2.93
CA ASN A 618 25.97 -14.75 1.96
C ASN A 618 26.55 -13.34 1.72
N SER A 619 26.37 -12.40 2.66
CA SER A 619 26.93 -11.05 2.53
C SER A 619 28.35 -10.94 3.09
N THR A 620 29.09 -9.96 2.55
CA THR A 620 30.34 -9.47 3.10
C THR A 620 30.09 -8.08 3.69
N LEU A 621 30.46 -7.87 4.97
CA LEU A 621 30.32 -6.58 5.63
C LEU A 621 31.70 -5.97 5.87
N ASN A 622 31.89 -4.76 5.35
CA ASN A 622 33.14 -4.00 5.51
C ASN A 622 33.13 -3.13 6.77
N GLU A 623 31.96 -2.91 7.36
CA GLU A 623 31.77 -2.12 8.58
C GLU A 623 30.80 -2.83 9.53
N PRO A 624 30.91 -2.59 10.85
CA PRO A 624 29.93 -3.09 11.80
C PRO A 624 28.52 -2.58 11.50
N LEU A 625 27.53 -3.42 11.78
CA LEU A 625 26.13 -3.19 11.49
C LEU A 625 25.31 -3.22 12.79
N LEU A 626 24.38 -2.28 12.92
CA LEU A 626 23.38 -2.19 13.98
C LEU A 626 21.99 -2.06 13.35
N LEU A 627 21.09 -2.96 13.76
CA LEU A 627 19.72 -3.10 13.25
C LEU A 627 18.74 -3.12 14.43
N THR A 628 17.49 -2.72 14.22
CA THR A 628 16.41 -2.99 15.17
C THR A 628 15.16 -3.45 14.44
N SER A 629 14.37 -4.29 15.10
CA SER A 629 13.10 -4.78 14.56
C SER A 629 12.11 -5.09 15.69
N VAL A 630 10.82 -5.03 15.36
CA VAL A 630 9.71 -5.36 16.26
C VAL A 630 8.86 -6.41 15.57
N GLY A 631 8.44 -7.43 16.31
CA GLY A 631 7.57 -8.45 15.76
C GLY A 631 6.83 -9.23 16.84
N THR A 632 5.84 -10.00 16.40
CA THR A 632 5.17 -10.96 17.25
C THR A 632 5.95 -12.27 17.21
N CYS A 633 6.32 -12.76 18.39
CA CYS A 633 7.01 -14.01 18.58
C CYS A 633 6.07 -15.09 19.11
N PHE A 634 6.31 -16.32 18.67
CA PHE A 634 5.52 -17.47 19.05
C PHE A 634 6.41 -18.53 19.69
N ARG A 635 6.10 -18.93 20.93
CA ARG A 635 6.81 -20.01 21.62
C ARG A 635 5.80 -20.96 22.20
N HIS A 636 5.88 -22.23 21.80
CA HIS A 636 5.08 -23.29 22.40
C HIS A 636 5.61 -23.59 23.80
N GLU A 637 5.01 -22.96 24.81
CA GLU A 637 5.39 -23.11 26.20
C GLU A 637 4.58 -24.23 26.86
N ALA A 638 5.22 -24.95 27.79
CA ALA A 638 4.52 -25.93 28.59
C ALA A 638 3.39 -25.26 29.39
N TYR A 639 2.21 -25.89 29.44
CA TYR A 639 0.99 -25.26 29.99
C TYR A 639 1.18 -24.71 31.43
N TRP A 640 1.99 -25.37 32.26
CA TRP A 640 2.26 -24.95 33.65
C TRP A 640 3.24 -23.78 33.78
N ARG A 641 3.90 -23.38 32.68
CA ARG A 641 4.75 -22.18 32.64
C ARG A 641 3.99 -20.96 32.14
N LEU A 642 2.81 -21.14 31.54
CA LEU A 642 1.98 -20.04 31.07
C LEU A 642 1.43 -19.24 32.26
N GLY A 643 1.34 -17.93 32.08
CA GLY A 643 0.84 -17.02 33.11
C GLY A 643 0.82 -15.57 32.62
N GLU A 644 0.58 -14.63 33.53
CA GLU A 644 0.36 -13.21 33.20
C GLU A 644 1.52 -12.54 32.44
N HIS A 645 2.74 -13.09 32.53
CA HIS A 645 3.95 -12.57 31.89
C HIS A 645 4.62 -13.58 30.93
N ARG A 646 4.02 -14.76 30.74
CA ARG A 646 4.58 -15.83 29.90
C ARG A 646 3.48 -16.39 29.01
N LEU A 647 3.50 -15.95 27.77
CA LEU A 647 2.49 -16.22 26.76
C LEU A 647 3.07 -17.07 25.64
N ASN A 648 2.19 -17.75 24.88
CA ASN A 648 2.59 -18.44 23.66
C ASN A 648 2.81 -17.48 22.48
N GLU A 649 2.13 -16.34 22.51
CA GLU A 649 2.22 -15.25 21.53
C GLU A 649 2.52 -13.95 22.29
N PHE A 650 3.56 -13.22 21.91
CA PHE A 650 3.96 -11.98 22.57
C PHE A 650 4.75 -11.08 21.61
N LYS A 651 4.64 -9.76 21.77
CA LYS A 651 5.44 -8.78 21.04
C LYS A 651 6.82 -8.62 21.65
N MET A 652 7.81 -8.50 20.77
CA MET A 652 9.20 -8.31 21.13
C MET A 652 9.83 -7.25 20.23
N ARG A 653 10.73 -6.44 20.79
CA ARG A 653 11.67 -5.61 20.03
C ARG A 653 13.06 -6.19 20.19
N GLU A 654 13.81 -6.32 19.11
CA GLU A 654 15.22 -6.70 19.16
C GLU A 654 16.10 -5.65 18.51
N ILE A 655 17.27 -5.42 19.10
CA ILE A 655 18.38 -4.68 18.51
C ILE A 655 19.44 -5.71 18.17
N VAL A 656 19.78 -5.88 16.89
CA VAL A 656 20.75 -6.86 16.39
C VAL A 656 22.02 -6.14 15.95
N PHE A 657 23.17 -6.66 16.32
CA PHE A 657 24.46 -6.10 15.95
C PHE A 657 25.38 -7.17 15.40
N VAL A 658 26.09 -6.83 14.32
CA VAL A 658 27.03 -7.71 13.60
C VAL A 658 28.34 -6.96 13.40
N GLY A 659 29.46 -7.59 13.67
CA GLY A 659 30.77 -6.94 13.54
C GLY A 659 31.90 -7.78 14.11
N THR A 660 33.01 -7.12 14.47
CA THR A 660 34.12 -7.79 15.13
C THR A 660 33.71 -8.30 16.52
N PRO A 661 34.40 -9.32 17.07
CA PRO A 661 34.12 -9.80 18.43
C PRO A 661 34.10 -8.69 19.47
N GLU A 662 35.04 -7.76 19.38
CA GLU A 662 35.20 -6.62 20.29
C GLU A 662 34.04 -5.63 20.15
N TYR A 663 33.61 -5.36 18.92
CA TYR A 663 32.46 -4.47 18.65
C TYR A 663 31.16 -5.04 19.23
N VAL A 664 30.91 -6.33 19.01
CA VAL A 664 29.70 -7.01 19.50
C VAL A 664 29.64 -7.00 21.02
N GLU A 665 30.77 -7.22 21.69
CA GLU A 665 30.85 -7.15 23.14
C GLU A 665 30.66 -5.71 23.66
N TYR A 666 31.29 -4.74 23.01
CA TYR A 666 31.16 -3.32 23.34
C TYR A 666 29.72 -2.83 23.25
N ILE A 667 29.06 -3.03 22.10
CA ILE A 667 27.67 -2.57 21.89
C ILE A 667 26.70 -3.26 22.84
N ARG A 668 26.86 -4.56 23.08
CA ARG A 668 26.02 -5.28 24.06
C ARG A 668 26.11 -4.65 25.44
N ASN A 669 27.33 -4.35 25.89
CA ASN A 669 27.56 -3.80 27.23
C ASN A 669 27.05 -2.35 27.32
N LEU A 670 27.25 -1.54 26.28
CA LEU A 670 26.72 -0.18 26.19
C LEU A 670 25.19 -0.16 26.33
N ILE A 671 24.49 -0.94 25.50
CA ILE A 671 23.02 -1.03 25.57
C ILE A 671 22.58 -1.57 26.93
N MET A 672 23.31 -2.54 27.49
CA MET A 672 22.99 -3.12 28.80
C MET A 672 23.06 -2.08 29.93
N GLU A 673 24.07 -1.21 29.92
CA GLU A 673 24.21 -0.11 30.87
C GLU A 673 23.08 0.91 30.72
N ASP A 674 22.79 1.34 29.50
CA ASP A 674 21.72 2.32 29.22
C ASP A 674 20.33 1.80 29.66
N ILE A 675 20.05 0.53 29.35
CA ILE A 675 18.79 -0.11 29.73
C ILE A 675 18.70 -0.32 31.24
N TRP A 676 19.83 -0.57 31.92
CA TRP A 676 19.85 -0.63 33.39
C TRP A 676 19.52 0.72 34.02
N GLU A 677 20.05 1.82 33.47
CA GLU A 677 19.69 3.15 33.94
C GLU A 677 18.22 3.47 33.69
N MET A 678 17.70 3.15 32.50
CA MET A 678 16.27 3.28 32.19
C MET A 678 15.40 2.46 33.16
N PHE A 679 15.78 1.20 33.43
CA PHE A 679 15.09 0.31 34.36
C PHE A 679 14.97 0.92 35.76
N LYS A 680 16.04 1.54 36.26
CA LYS A 680 16.03 2.26 37.54
C LYS A 680 15.17 3.53 37.50
N ARG A 681 15.23 4.32 36.42
CA ARG A 681 14.42 5.54 36.26
C ARG A 681 12.92 5.23 36.23
N LEU A 682 12.55 4.11 35.63
CA LEU A 682 11.19 3.57 35.64
C LEU A 682 10.76 3.00 37.01
N GLY A 683 11.63 3.07 38.03
CA GLY A 683 11.34 2.69 39.42
C GLY A 683 11.32 1.18 39.67
N PHE A 684 11.82 0.38 38.74
CA PHE A 684 11.90 -1.05 38.92
C PHE A 684 13.02 -1.45 39.88
N SER A 685 12.82 -2.61 40.53
CA SER A 685 13.85 -3.29 41.32
C SER A 685 14.13 -4.65 40.70
N GLY A 686 15.39 -5.08 40.64
CA GLY A 686 15.76 -6.25 39.88
C GLY A 686 17.25 -6.51 39.85
N LYS A 687 17.68 -7.35 38.93
CA LYS A 687 19.09 -7.69 38.68
C LYS A 687 19.30 -8.04 37.22
N ILE A 688 20.53 -7.86 36.75
CA ILE A 688 21.01 -8.50 35.53
C ILE A 688 21.79 -9.73 35.96
N GLU A 689 21.42 -10.89 35.43
CA GLU A 689 22.10 -12.14 35.73
C GLU A 689 22.38 -12.97 34.48
N THR A 690 23.38 -13.84 34.55
CA THR A 690 23.65 -14.83 33.50
C THR A 690 22.48 -15.78 33.37
N ALA A 691 21.97 -15.99 32.17
CA ALA A 691 20.85 -16.89 31.94
C ALA A 691 21.20 -18.33 32.31
N HIS A 692 20.21 -19.04 32.85
CA HIS A 692 20.34 -20.45 33.21
C HIS A 692 20.24 -21.39 32.00
N ASP A 693 19.73 -20.90 30.86
CA ASP A 693 19.53 -21.62 29.60
C ASP A 693 19.95 -20.74 28.38
N PRO A 694 21.15 -20.98 27.80
CA PRO A 694 21.59 -20.22 26.64
C PRO A 694 20.94 -20.76 25.34
N PHE A 695 20.38 -19.86 24.52
CA PHE A 695 19.45 -20.15 23.40
C PHE A 695 20.06 -20.80 22.13
N TYR A 696 21.37 -21.00 22.03
CA TYR A 696 22.00 -21.27 20.72
C TYR A 696 23.02 -22.43 20.69
N PHE A 697 22.94 -23.42 21.59
CA PHE A 697 24.09 -24.32 21.83
C PHE A 697 23.84 -25.84 21.74
N PRO A 698 24.87 -26.64 21.39
CA PRO A 698 24.79 -28.09 21.31
C PRO A 698 24.62 -28.75 22.69
N LYS A 699 23.92 -29.90 22.73
CA LYS A 699 23.59 -30.65 23.95
C LYS A 699 24.79 -31.17 24.76
N ASP A 700 25.98 -31.24 24.17
CA ASP A 700 27.13 -31.99 24.71
C ASP A 700 28.25 -31.14 25.34
N ALA A 701 27.98 -29.88 25.66
CA ALA A 701 29.02 -28.99 26.21
C ALA A 701 29.49 -29.41 27.62
N VAL A 702 30.79 -29.24 27.90
CA VAL A 702 31.38 -29.57 29.22
C VAL A 702 31.07 -28.44 30.23
N LYS A 703 30.99 -28.73 31.55
CA LYS A 703 30.63 -27.75 32.61
C LYS A 703 31.42 -26.42 32.59
N GLN A 704 32.69 -26.44 32.18
CA GLN A 704 33.53 -25.25 32.02
C GLN A 704 33.16 -24.42 30.77
N GLN A 705 32.75 -25.09 29.68
CA GLN A 705 32.13 -24.43 28.53
C GLN A 705 30.76 -23.87 28.90
N TYR A 706 29.96 -24.55 29.73
CA TYR A 706 28.70 -24.02 30.26
C TYR A 706 28.86 -22.69 31.01
N GLN A 707 29.93 -22.51 31.80
CA GLN A 707 30.24 -21.23 32.47
C GLN A 707 30.70 -20.12 31.50
N LEU A 708 31.42 -20.47 30.43
CA LEU A 708 31.76 -19.51 29.37
C LEU A 708 30.54 -19.18 28.50
N MET A 709 29.61 -20.14 28.34
CA MET A 709 28.35 -19.98 27.63
C MET A 709 27.30 -19.21 28.44
N SER A 710 27.33 -19.26 29.77
CA SER A 710 26.43 -18.46 30.61
C SER A 710 26.70 -16.96 30.50
N ASN A 711 27.93 -16.55 30.18
CA ASN A 711 28.30 -15.14 29.94
C ASN A 711 27.92 -14.65 28.52
N MET A 712 27.41 -15.54 27.66
CA MET A 712 26.92 -15.17 26.33
C MET A 712 25.50 -14.65 26.35
N LYS A 713 24.74 -14.90 27.42
CA LYS A 713 23.37 -14.42 27.56
C LYS A 713 23.14 -13.89 28.98
N TYR A 714 22.80 -12.62 29.08
CA TYR A 714 22.31 -12.01 30.30
C TYR A 714 20.81 -11.78 30.22
N GLU A 715 20.11 -11.80 31.35
CA GLU A 715 18.70 -11.44 31.45
C GLU A 715 18.51 -10.32 32.47
N LEU A 716 17.74 -9.31 32.10
CA LEU A 716 17.25 -8.29 33.02
C LEU A 716 15.99 -8.82 33.70
N VAL A 717 16.12 -9.17 34.98
CA VAL A 717 15.04 -9.72 35.80
C VAL A 717 14.45 -8.63 36.66
N VAL A 718 13.15 -8.38 36.48
CA VAL A 718 12.37 -7.49 37.35
C VAL A 718 11.83 -8.27 38.54
N ASN A 719 11.84 -7.65 39.72
CA ASN A 719 11.23 -8.13 40.95
C ASN A 719 10.02 -7.26 41.29
N ILE A 720 8.83 -7.83 41.20
CA ILE A 720 7.58 -7.19 41.61
C ILE A 720 7.24 -7.68 43.01
N LYS A 721 7.68 -6.91 44.02
CA LYS A 721 7.49 -7.26 45.44
C LYS A 721 6.02 -7.45 45.81
N GLN A 722 5.13 -6.63 45.23
CA GLN A 722 3.68 -6.68 45.49
C GLN A 722 3.05 -8.02 45.08
N LYS A 723 3.64 -8.72 44.11
CA LYS A 723 3.15 -10.01 43.58
C LYS A 723 4.06 -11.19 43.92
N GLU A 724 5.09 -10.99 44.73
CA GLU A 724 6.14 -12.00 45.01
C GLU A 724 6.65 -12.69 43.74
N SER A 725 6.79 -11.93 42.65
CA SER A 725 7.09 -12.46 41.32
C SER A 725 8.37 -11.85 40.76
N SER A 726 9.20 -12.70 40.15
CA SER A 726 10.42 -12.28 39.44
C SER A 726 10.48 -12.91 38.05
N PHE A 727 10.67 -12.11 37.01
CA PHE A 727 10.72 -12.60 35.64
C PHE A 727 11.61 -11.71 34.75
N SER A 728 12.15 -12.31 33.68
CA SER A 728 13.00 -11.60 32.71
C SER A 728 12.16 -10.73 31.77
N ILE A 729 12.52 -9.45 31.63
CA ILE A 729 11.87 -8.48 30.72
C ILE A 729 12.74 -8.14 29.51
N ALA A 730 14.05 -8.39 29.59
CA ALA A 730 14.97 -8.22 28.47
C ALA A 730 16.10 -9.26 28.53
N SER A 731 16.73 -9.53 27.39
CA SER A 731 17.94 -10.37 27.30
C SER A 731 19.02 -9.73 26.45
N PHE A 732 20.29 -9.92 26.84
CA PHE A 732 21.47 -9.39 26.17
C PHE A 732 22.33 -10.56 25.70
N ASN A 733 22.35 -10.79 24.39
CA ASN A 733 22.89 -11.98 23.76
C ASN A 733 24.15 -11.63 22.96
N ASN A 734 25.19 -12.44 23.10
CA ASN A 734 26.35 -12.48 22.23
C ASN A 734 26.44 -13.90 21.66
N VAL A 735 26.01 -14.08 20.41
CA VAL A 735 25.93 -15.40 19.75
C VAL A 735 27.23 -15.76 19.03
N LYS A 736 28.27 -14.94 19.18
CA LYS A 736 29.56 -15.06 18.51
C LYS A 736 29.37 -15.21 17.00
N ASP A 737 30.21 -16.02 16.36
CA ASP A 737 30.15 -16.33 14.94
C ASP A 737 29.11 -17.41 14.59
N THR A 738 28.30 -17.90 15.54
CA THR A 738 27.41 -19.07 15.29
C THR A 738 26.39 -18.78 14.21
N LEU A 739 25.68 -17.65 14.32
CA LEU A 739 24.69 -17.26 13.32
C LEU A 739 25.37 -16.77 12.04
N CYS A 740 26.40 -15.94 12.14
CA CYS A 740 27.15 -15.49 10.96
C CYS A 740 27.76 -16.63 10.15
N LYS A 741 28.21 -17.73 10.77
CA LYS A 741 28.64 -18.95 10.07
C LYS A 741 27.50 -19.62 9.33
N GLU A 742 26.36 -19.82 9.99
CA GLU A 742 25.19 -20.47 9.41
C GLU A 742 24.68 -19.70 8.17
N PHE A 743 24.63 -18.37 8.27
CA PHE A 743 24.17 -17.48 7.21
C PHE A 743 25.27 -17.02 6.26
N ARG A 744 26.52 -17.47 6.45
CA ARG A 744 27.70 -17.10 5.65
C ARG A 744 27.92 -15.58 5.55
N ILE A 745 27.89 -14.92 6.70
CA ILE A 745 28.17 -13.49 6.86
C ILE A 745 29.64 -13.34 7.24
N VAL A 746 30.42 -12.69 6.38
CA VAL A 746 31.88 -12.60 6.50
C VAL A 746 32.38 -11.14 6.44
N ASP A 747 33.62 -10.92 6.86
CA ASP A 747 34.35 -9.67 6.64
C ASP A 747 35.05 -9.66 5.27
N GLU A 748 35.74 -8.56 4.96
CA GLU A 748 36.54 -8.38 3.74
C GLU A 748 37.63 -9.44 3.53
N ASN A 749 38.08 -10.10 4.61
CA ASN A 749 39.09 -11.16 4.60
C ASN A 749 38.45 -12.56 4.53
N ASN A 750 37.14 -12.63 4.31
CA ASN A 750 36.35 -13.87 4.27
C ASN A 750 36.36 -14.65 5.61
N LEU A 751 36.56 -13.94 6.73
CA LEU A 751 36.40 -14.47 8.09
C LEU A 751 34.98 -14.24 8.58
N PHE A 752 34.40 -15.20 9.28
CA PHE A 752 33.05 -15.05 9.82
C PHE A 752 32.99 -13.97 10.90
N LEU A 753 32.05 -13.04 10.75
CA LEU A 753 31.81 -12.00 11.74
C LEU A 753 31.14 -12.56 12.99
N HIS A 754 31.16 -11.79 14.07
CA HIS A 754 30.38 -12.06 15.27
C HIS A 754 29.04 -11.33 15.22
N SER A 755 28.07 -11.80 15.99
CA SER A 755 26.83 -11.07 16.20
C SER A 755 26.27 -11.23 17.60
N GLY A 756 25.31 -10.37 17.93
CA GLY A 756 24.54 -10.41 19.16
C GLY A 756 23.22 -9.68 19.00
N CYS A 757 22.35 -9.80 20.01
CA CYS A 757 21.12 -9.03 20.05
C CYS A 757 20.74 -8.63 21.48
N VAL A 758 20.04 -7.50 21.64
CA VAL A 758 19.32 -7.15 22.85
C VAL A 758 17.83 -7.25 22.56
N ALA A 759 17.13 -8.08 23.33
CA ALA A 759 15.72 -8.35 23.14
C ALA A 759 14.88 -7.80 24.30
N PHE A 760 13.79 -7.12 23.98
CA PHE A 760 12.82 -6.54 24.91
C PHE A 760 11.47 -7.21 24.70
N GLY A 761 10.99 -7.98 25.68
CA GLY A 761 9.64 -8.52 25.65
C GLY A 761 8.63 -7.42 25.99
N ILE A 762 8.03 -6.79 24.98
CA ILE A 762 7.20 -5.59 25.16
C ILE A 762 6.03 -5.88 26.11
N ASP A 763 5.35 -7.01 25.95
CA ASP A 763 4.26 -7.43 26.84
C ASP A 763 4.74 -7.60 28.29
N ARG A 764 5.98 -8.06 28.50
CA ARG A 764 6.55 -8.21 29.84
C ARG A 764 6.91 -6.87 30.47
N TRP A 765 7.39 -5.91 29.68
CA TRP A 765 7.61 -4.54 30.15
C TRP A 765 6.29 -3.88 30.54
N VAL A 766 5.27 -3.95 29.68
CA VAL A 766 3.92 -3.43 29.97
C VAL A 766 3.35 -4.09 31.22
N TYR A 767 3.41 -5.42 31.32
CA TYR A 767 2.95 -6.14 32.49
C TYR A 767 3.71 -5.73 33.77
N ALA A 768 5.03 -5.55 33.69
CA ALA A 768 5.82 -5.09 34.84
C ALA A 768 5.38 -3.70 35.32
N ILE A 769 5.15 -2.75 34.39
CA ILE A 769 4.66 -1.40 34.72
C ILE A 769 3.30 -1.50 35.41
N LEU A 770 2.35 -2.23 34.81
CA LEU A 770 1.00 -2.41 35.35
C LEU A 770 1.01 -3.10 36.72
N ALA A 771 1.89 -4.09 36.91
CA ALA A 771 2.01 -4.81 38.18
C ALA A 771 2.64 -3.96 39.29
N LEU A 772 3.51 -3.01 38.94
CA LEU A 772 4.16 -2.11 39.89
C LEU A 772 3.29 -0.89 40.24
N TYR A 773 2.68 -0.26 39.24
CA TYR A 773 1.99 1.03 39.37
C TYR A 773 0.46 0.93 39.31
N GLY A 774 -0.08 -0.26 39.06
CA GLY A 774 -1.51 -0.50 38.90
C GLY A 774 -2.00 -0.28 37.47
N THR A 775 -3.24 -0.69 37.21
CA THR A 775 -3.87 -0.61 35.89
C THR A 775 -4.51 0.73 35.59
N ASP A 776 -4.52 1.66 36.55
CA ASP A 776 -5.09 3.00 36.43
C ASP A 776 -3.97 4.03 36.15
N PRO A 777 -3.75 4.47 34.89
CA PRO A 777 -2.68 5.40 34.56
C PRO A 777 -2.83 6.76 35.24
N TYR A 778 -4.02 7.11 35.75
CA TYR A 778 -4.23 8.35 36.50
C TYR A 778 -3.55 8.33 37.88
N GLN A 779 -3.25 7.15 38.40
CA GLN A 779 -2.56 6.97 39.68
C GLN A 779 -1.04 6.81 39.50
N TRP A 780 -0.55 6.80 38.27
CA TRP A 780 0.87 6.66 37.99
C TRP A 780 1.65 7.92 38.41
N PRO A 781 2.88 7.76 38.94
CA PRO A 781 3.73 8.89 39.28
C PRO A 781 4.04 9.76 38.07
N GLU A 782 4.11 11.08 38.25
CA GLU A 782 4.42 12.03 37.18
C GLU A 782 5.82 11.79 36.57
N SER A 783 6.77 11.32 37.38
CA SER A 783 8.10 10.90 36.91
C SER A 783 8.01 9.75 35.90
N LEU A 784 7.11 8.79 36.11
CA LEU A 784 6.89 7.67 35.19
C LEU A 784 6.25 8.16 33.89
N LEU A 785 5.21 8.99 34.00
CA LEU A 785 4.54 9.56 32.82
C LEU A 785 5.52 10.35 31.95
N LYS A 786 6.43 11.11 32.58
CA LYS A 786 7.48 11.86 31.89
C LYS A 786 8.48 10.94 31.19
N GLU A 787 8.96 9.89 31.87
CA GLU A 787 9.88 8.90 31.25
C GLU A 787 9.23 8.10 30.10
N LEU A 788 7.91 7.91 30.14
CA LEU A 788 7.15 7.27 29.06
C LEU A 788 6.67 8.25 27.98
N GLU A 789 7.01 9.53 28.10
CA GLU A 789 6.52 10.61 27.23
C GLU A 789 4.98 10.69 27.13
N MET A 790 4.28 10.22 28.16
CA MET A 790 2.81 10.22 28.23
C MET A 790 2.29 11.52 28.84
N GLN A 791 1.40 12.21 28.12
CA GLN A 791 0.58 13.27 28.74
C GLN A 791 -0.54 12.65 29.58
N ARG A 792 -0.87 13.26 30.74
CA ARG A 792 -2.02 12.82 31.54
C ARG A 792 -3.27 12.86 30.67
N TRP A 793 -3.91 11.70 30.49
CA TRP A 793 -5.21 11.63 29.84
C TRP A 793 -6.19 12.55 30.56
N GLU A 794 -6.98 13.33 29.82
CA GLU A 794 -8.13 14.01 30.41
C GLU A 794 -9.18 12.93 30.73
N ARG A 795 -9.73 12.92 31.95
CA ARG A 795 -10.80 11.99 32.33
C ARG A 795 -12.03 12.20 31.45
N SER A 796 -12.10 11.52 30.31
CA SER A 796 -13.37 11.24 29.67
C SER A 796 -14.09 10.21 30.54
N ARG A 797 -15.17 10.66 31.18
CA ARG A 797 -16.10 9.74 31.85
C ARG A 797 -16.78 8.93 30.76
N THR A 798 -16.29 7.73 30.52
CA THR A 798 -17.05 6.47 30.31
C THR A 798 -16.20 5.47 29.54
N PHE A 799 -15.71 4.45 30.24
CA PHE A 799 -15.74 3.06 29.78
C PHE A 799 -15.79 2.17 31.02
N PRO A 800 -16.88 1.42 31.27
CA PRO A 800 -16.83 0.32 32.22
C PRO A 800 -16.20 -0.90 31.56
N CYS A 801 -15.44 -1.65 32.36
CA CYS A 801 -14.90 -2.98 32.07
C CYS A 801 -15.83 -3.87 31.24
N ARG A 802 -15.24 -4.59 30.30
CA ARG A 802 -15.18 -6.06 30.39
C ARG A 802 -13.79 -6.55 30.01
#